data_AF-Q9ZIB5-F1
#
_entry.id   AF-Q9ZIB5-F1
#
_cell.length_a   1.000
_cell.length_b   1.000
_cell.length_c   1.000
_cell.angle_alpha   90.00
_cell.angle_beta   90.00
_cell.angle_gamma   90.00
#
_symmetry.space_group_name_H-M   'P 1'
#
loop_
_entity.id
_entity.type
_entity.pdbx_description
1 polymer ?
#
loop_
_entity_poly.entity_id
_entity_poly.type
_entity_poly.pdbx_seq_one_letter_code
_entity_poly.pdbx_strand_id
1 'polypeptide(L)'
;MSLTQSHISALYIALFGRASEGAGNKFWLNAANTQNLSMADIANAMLNTGAAKEYFGGNLNTDEKFINHIYENVLGKGAGIDKEGKAFWINKLKEGANKGFIASQLLKEALDPKYSNSTDEATKAAHNLLVNKVLASNMVADSIQNVPNSSIQNALKSFTDINSNISSTLKANDIKKVIQDNKGNLTVDESKLDESAKQNNKVKILSQVTGKSEDEIKQILPKEDNPSTPDTPTPPDNPTPPTPPAPNPQPEPNPNPPQPPVPNPEEPNKIVGTDGTDHIRGTDKKDFIDAKGGNDFVDGLGGDDEIYGGKGNDSLFGGAGNDSIYGNEDNDIIHGDDGNDIIDGGEGNDTIYGDSGDDTIRGGIGNDGIYGGAGDDTLYGGDGKDKISGGDGDDTLYGDDGNDQMNGGDGKDKVYGGKGNDEIFTYMDDEIVDGGEGTDKLFITSKDDKLKLDFDTLRDGLDKRINSFELLHLGDDGKFFNKAVEITNLTPQDVLAVTDDENTKLLIMSDEKDSIRLKNFTVSSDTTKLRKGYTRYEGKVGEKTIKVDVKDDSNVMGKVINGGNTSDSLRGTKGDDEIRGGNGNDTVSGGVGGADSLYGDGGDDRIEGDLKDIILDGGEGVDTLALEDHEIDLNALQADMIKNFEILDLGSGNNPKTLRNLTPQNILKITSHKDTILKINGDDKDIAVLSGFTASADTSGLDANYNRYEGLNDKGELVKVDVKKTIKTALATTEATDGPDCIQGTQDADTISGKGGNDIIYGNGGDDTIYGNGGNDVLYGNEGADKIYGGTGNDRIHGGAQNDIIYGDEGDDEIYGDDGDDTINGNDGDDEIDGGQGDDIIHGNDGDDTIRGGAGNDRIEGGQGDDRLIGDEGNDHIEGGDGNDLLYGDNGDDTINGGTGNDQIYGGEGDDKIYGGQGNDKIYGLEGNDTIYGGEGDDEIAGANGNDIIKGDGGNDILQGNDGNDKIYGGEGDDTIYGGEGNDTIDGEFGNNTIYGNEGDDTIYGGEGNDKIYGGQGNDKIYGYKGNNTIMGESGKDSIYGGDGDDTIYGNDGNDIIFGNDGNDTIYGNEDNDLVFGGAGNDTIDGGKGNDAIYGNNGNDKIYGELNDTLLDGGEGYDSLYFNEDIDFDAIRDTLNQKISNFEQLHLGYTGDDTVKLNNMTAADIFAMTDNKDTILKIKGDKKDSVGLKGFKVSADTSGLEDGYTRYEGIYTDDTGTQFNVKVDIDSDISVGLAGMP
;
A
#
# COMPACT_ATOMS: atom_id res chain seq x y z
N MET A 1 2.69 57.08 -18.73
CA MET A 1 3.29 57.47 -17.43
C MET A 1 2.59 56.62 -16.39
N SER A 2 3.36 55.71 -15.77
CA SER A 2 2.95 54.69 -14.81
C SER A 2 2.70 55.26 -13.41
N LEU A 3 1.68 54.74 -12.71
CA LEU A 3 1.83 54.01 -11.44
C LEU A 3 0.45 53.52 -10.94
N THR A 4 0.36 52.19 -10.93
CA THR A 4 -0.47 51.17 -10.26
C THR A 4 -1.57 51.57 -9.24
N GLN A 5 -2.70 50.87 -9.41
CA GLN A 5 -3.90 50.84 -8.57
C GLN A 5 -3.83 49.62 -7.65
N SER A 6 -3.38 49.80 -6.40
CA SER A 6 -3.71 48.89 -5.30
C SER A 6 -4.60 49.66 -4.33
N HIS A 7 -5.63 48.99 -3.79
CA HIS A 7 -6.61 49.43 -2.78
C HIS A 7 -7.97 50.00 -3.23
N ILE A 8 -8.73 49.27 -4.06
CA ILE A 8 -10.20 49.37 -4.03
C ILE A 8 -10.83 47.97 -4.19
N SER A 9 -10.75 47.14 -3.15
CA SER A 9 -11.62 45.95 -2.95
C SER A 9 -11.74 45.66 -1.45
N ALA A 10 -12.46 46.53 -0.73
CA ALA A 10 -12.88 46.28 0.65
C ALA A 10 -14.13 47.13 0.98
N LEU A 11 -15.20 46.95 0.20
CA LEU A 11 -16.57 47.34 0.54
C LEU A 11 -17.50 46.64 -0.46
N TYR A 12 -18.65 46.12 0.01
CA TYR A 12 -19.59 45.20 -0.67
C TYR A 12 -19.18 43.74 -0.46
N ILE A 13 -19.65 43.01 0.55
CA ILE A 13 -21.02 42.45 0.67
C ILE A 13 -21.50 42.48 2.14
N ALA A 14 -22.69 43.06 2.40
CA ALA A 14 -23.62 42.69 3.48
C ALA A 14 -24.89 43.57 3.40
N LEU A 15 -25.69 43.38 2.36
CA LEU A 15 -27.08 43.85 2.16
C LEU A 15 -27.48 43.23 0.80
N PHE A 16 -28.15 42.09 0.71
CA PHE A 16 -29.59 41.97 0.93
C PHE A 16 -29.99 40.48 1.11
N GLY A 17 -30.80 40.22 2.15
CA GLY A 17 -31.46 38.94 2.38
C GLY A 17 -32.72 39.15 3.23
N ARG A 18 -33.83 39.41 2.52
CA ARG A 18 -35.25 39.40 2.90
C ARG A 18 -35.82 40.31 4.00
N ALA A 19 -36.82 41.06 3.56
CA ALA A 19 -37.84 41.71 4.35
C ALA A 19 -38.63 40.70 5.21
N SER A 20 -38.82 41.03 6.49
CA SER A 20 -40.09 40.79 7.18
C SER A 20 -40.47 42.06 7.95
N GLU A 21 -41.68 42.53 7.68
CA GLU A 21 -42.28 43.70 8.32
C GLU A 21 -42.51 43.46 9.81
N GLY A 22 -42.23 44.47 10.64
CA GLY A 22 -42.94 44.62 11.91
C GLY A 22 -42.16 45.17 13.10
N ALA A 23 -42.45 46.42 13.45
CA ALA A 23 -42.31 47.03 14.78
C ALA A 23 -40.91 47.53 15.24
N GLY A 24 -40.54 48.71 14.72
CA GLY A 24 -40.42 49.93 15.54
C GLY A 24 -39.34 50.01 16.63
N ASN A 25 -38.24 50.72 16.33
CA ASN A 25 -37.91 51.96 17.03
C ASN A 25 -36.82 52.75 16.30
N LYS A 26 -37.11 54.03 16.06
CA LYS A 26 -36.20 55.01 15.46
C LYS A 26 -35.13 55.42 16.48
N PHE A 27 -33.85 55.33 16.11
CA PHE A 27 -32.81 56.22 16.63
C PHE A 27 -32.16 56.96 15.46
N TRP A 28 -32.49 58.25 15.35
CA TRP A 28 -31.73 59.20 14.55
C TRP A 28 -30.46 59.57 15.33
N LEU A 29 -29.27 59.34 14.77
CA LEU A 29 -28.10 60.12 15.14
C LEU A 29 -27.87 61.22 14.11
N ASN A 30 -27.81 62.44 14.63
CA ASN A 30 -27.72 63.69 13.91
C ASN A 30 -26.30 63.86 13.34
N ALA A 31 -26.19 64.10 12.04
CA ALA A 31 -24.96 64.43 11.35
C ALA A 31 -24.50 65.85 11.74
N ALA A 32 -23.70 65.95 12.81
CA ALA A 32 -22.85 67.11 13.09
C ALA A 32 -21.76 66.72 14.09
N ASN A 33 -20.51 66.75 13.62
CA ASN A 33 -19.24 66.41 14.31
C ASN A 33 -18.76 64.96 14.13
N THR A 34 -18.54 64.57 12.88
CA THR A 34 -17.70 63.45 12.48
C THR A 34 -16.25 63.91 12.31
N GLN A 35 -15.46 63.87 13.38
CA GLN A 35 -14.02 63.56 13.39
C GLN A 35 -13.66 63.07 14.80
N ASN A 36 -13.16 61.83 14.90
CA ASN A 36 -12.78 61.08 16.11
C ASN A 36 -13.89 60.28 16.82
N LEU A 37 -14.34 59.21 16.17
CA LEU A 37 -14.78 57.99 16.86
C LEU A 37 -13.82 56.86 16.45
N SER A 38 -13.33 56.10 17.41
CA SER A 38 -12.38 55.00 17.17
C SER A 38 -13.12 53.67 16.97
N MET A 39 -12.48 52.68 16.34
CA MET A 39 -13.07 51.33 16.24
C MET A 39 -13.36 50.68 17.60
N ALA A 40 -12.71 51.15 18.68
CA ALA A 40 -13.02 50.72 20.04
C ALA A 40 -14.37 51.29 20.56
N ASP A 41 -14.83 52.43 20.04
CA ASP A 41 -16.13 53.01 20.40
C ASP A 41 -17.28 52.30 19.66
N ILE A 42 -17.00 51.73 18.49
CA ILE A 42 -17.93 50.91 17.68
C ILE A 42 -18.01 49.49 18.25
N ALA A 43 -16.88 48.89 18.63
CA ALA A 43 -16.82 47.58 19.27
C ALA A 43 -17.52 47.55 20.65
N ASN A 44 -17.40 48.63 21.45
CA ASN A 44 -18.13 48.76 22.72
C ASN A 44 -19.64 48.96 22.56
N ALA A 45 -20.10 49.47 21.40
CA ALA A 45 -21.52 49.58 21.10
C ALA A 45 -22.13 48.23 20.68
N MET A 46 -21.37 47.39 19.97
CA MET A 46 -21.80 46.04 19.55
C MET A 46 -21.82 45.02 20.71
N LEU A 47 -20.89 45.13 21.67
CA LEU A 47 -20.83 44.23 22.84
C LEU A 47 -21.96 44.44 23.87
N ASN A 48 -22.71 45.55 23.82
CA ASN A 48 -23.75 45.86 24.80
C ASN A 48 -25.19 45.56 24.34
N THR A 49 -25.39 45.04 23.12
CA THR A 49 -26.70 44.61 22.64
C THR A 49 -26.72 43.08 22.54
N GLY A 50 -26.99 42.42 23.66
CA GLY A 50 -26.99 40.96 23.77
C GLY A 50 -27.99 40.25 22.86
N ALA A 51 -27.57 39.96 21.63
CA ALA A 51 -28.28 39.16 20.65
C ALA A 51 -27.29 38.26 19.88
N ALA A 52 -26.74 37.27 20.57
CA ALA A 52 -25.94 36.20 19.96
C ALA A 52 -26.23 34.89 20.71
N LYS A 53 -27.52 34.54 20.82
CA LYS A 53 -27.96 33.26 21.40
C LYS A 53 -29.04 32.56 20.57
N GLU A 54 -29.22 32.99 19.32
CA GLU A 54 -30.22 32.44 18.41
C GLU A 54 -29.66 32.09 17.02
N TYR A 55 -28.33 32.15 16.82
CA TYR A 55 -27.71 31.81 15.53
C TYR A 55 -26.77 30.60 15.56
N PHE A 56 -26.35 30.14 16.74
CA PHE A 56 -25.45 28.99 16.88
C PHE A 56 -26.00 28.05 17.95
N GLY A 57 -26.93 27.20 17.54
CA GLY A 57 -27.30 26.02 18.31
C GLY A 57 -26.36 24.87 17.98
N GLY A 58 -25.40 24.59 18.88
CA GLY A 58 -24.73 23.29 18.98
C GLY A 58 -23.27 23.21 18.52
N ASN A 59 -22.36 23.09 19.51
CA ASN A 59 -20.98 22.58 19.49
C ASN A 59 -20.00 22.98 18.37
N LEU A 60 -19.14 23.96 18.67
CA LEU A 60 -17.80 24.07 18.12
C LEU A 60 -16.80 23.79 19.24
N ASN A 61 -16.17 22.61 19.16
CA ASN A 61 -14.91 22.35 19.84
C ASN A 61 -13.79 23.09 19.11
N THR A 62 -12.75 23.37 19.87
CA THR A 62 -11.75 24.41 19.70
C THR A 62 -10.63 24.04 18.74
N ASP A 63 -10.36 24.91 17.75
CA ASP A 63 -9.11 24.86 16.98
C ASP A 63 -8.37 26.20 16.88
N GLU A 64 -7.05 26.07 16.84
CA GLU A 64 -5.99 27.05 17.11
C GLU A 64 -6.00 28.30 16.20
N LYS A 65 -6.72 28.24 15.07
CA LYS A 65 -6.88 29.35 14.11
C LYS A 65 -7.67 30.54 14.69
N PHE A 66 -8.61 30.32 15.61
CA PHE A 66 -9.41 31.40 16.22
C PHE A 66 -8.63 32.19 17.30
N ILE A 67 -7.66 31.56 17.96
CA ILE A 67 -6.82 32.22 18.99
C ILE A 67 -5.71 33.05 18.34
N ASN A 68 -5.09 32.56 17.26
CA ASN A 68 -4.06 33.30 16.52
C ASN A 68 -4.61 34.55 15.82
N HIS A 69 -5.85 34.49 15.32
CA HIS A 69 -6.51 35.65 14.71
C HIS A 69 -6.84 36.77 15.72
N ILE A 70 -7.09 36.43 16.99
CA ILE A 70 -7.32 37.39 18.08
C ILE A 70 -5.99 38.01 18.56
N TYR A 71 -4.89 37.26 18.55
CA TYR A 71 -3.60 37.76 19.04
C TYR A 71 -2.94 38.76 18.08
N GLU A 72 -3.00 38.50 16.77
CA GLU A 72 -2.45 39.38 15.72
C GLU A 72 -3.17 40.74 15.64
N ASN A 73 -4.47 40.79 15.94
CA ASN A 73 -5.29 41.99 15.73
C ASN A 73 -5.60 42.81 16.99
N VAL A 74 -5.34 42.31 18.21
CA VAL A 74 -5.79 43.00 19.45
C VAL A 74 -4.64 43.53 20.33
N LEU A 75 -3.40 43.03 20.24
CA LEU A 75 -2.34 43.44 21.18
C LEU A 75 -0.95 43.54 20.52
N GLY A 76 -0.53 44.74 20.05
CA GLY A 76 0.83 44.83 19.49
C GLY A 76 1.48 46.15 19.10
N LYS A 77 0.88 47.33 19.25
CA LYS A 77 1.62 48.61 19.18
C LYS A 77 1.75 49.21 20.58
N GLY A 78 2.83 48.87 21.29
CA GLY A 78 3.20 49.65 22.47
C GLY A 78 3.98 48.96 23.59
N ALA A 79 5.05 48.23 23.32
CA ALA A 79 6.18 48.09 24.25
C ALA A 79 7.40 47.60 23.46
N GLY A 80 8.52 48.34 23.54
CA GLY A 80 9.69 48.12 22.71
C GLY A 80 10.38 46.78 22.97
N ILE A 81 10.52 45.99 21.92
CA ILE A 81 11.53 44.96 21.74
C ILE A 81 12.03 45.12 20.29
N ASP A 82 13.35 45.16 20.10
CA ASP A 82 14.01 45.42 18.82
C ASP A 82 13.93 44.21 17.86
N LYS A 83 14.00 44.52 16.54
CA LYS A 83 13.84 43.55 15.44
C LYS A 83 14.86 42.41 15.44
N GLU A 84 15.95 42.52 16.19
CA GLU A 84 16.98 41.48 16.32
C GLU A 84 16.60 40.39 17.35
N GLY A 85 15.73 40.68 18.32
CA GLY A 85 15.23 39.69 19.28
C GLY A 85 14.11 38.80 18.72
N LYS A 86 13.31 39.30 17.77
CA LYS A 86 12.21 38.53 17.15
C LYS A 86 12.73 37.57 16.07
N ALA A 87 13.76 37.96 15.32
CA ALA A 87 14.44 37.09 14.36
C ALA A 87 15.20 35.95 15.05
N PHE A 88 15.77 36.19 16.23
CA PHE A 88 16.48 35.15 17.00
C PHE A 88 15.55 34.00 17.43
N TRP A 89 14.34 34.29 17.92
CA TRP A 89 13.40 33.26 18.37
C TRP A 89 12.62 32.61 17.23
N ILE A 90 12.32 33.34 16.15
CA ILE A 90 11.68 32.76 14.97
C ILE A 90 12.66 31.86 14.20
N ASN A 91 13.95 32.23 14.09
CA ASN A 91 14.95 31.32 13.51
C ASN A 91 15.28 30.14 14.43
N LYS A 92 15.29 30.31 15.77
CA LYS A 92 15.45 29.18 16.70
C LYS A 92 14.28 28.20 16.72
N LEU A 93 13.08 28.66 16.38
CA LEU A 93 11.89 27.80 16.23
C LEU A 93 11.84 27.12 14.85
N LYS A 94 12.38 27.76 13.80
CA LYS A 94 12.54 27.15 12.48
C LYS A 94 13.72 26.18 12.37
N GLU A 95 14.81 26.42 13.10
CA GLU A 95 15.95 25.49 13.25
C GLU A 95 15.64 24.30 14.18
N GLY A 96 14.45 24.25 14.79
CA GLY A 96 14.00 23.14 15.63
C GLY A 96 12.93 22.26 14.99
N ALA A 97 12.53 22.55 13.75
CA ALA A 97 11.56 21.75 13.00
C ALA A 97 12.20 20.98 11.83
N ASN A 98 13.39 21.38 11.35
CA ASN A 98 14.16 20.60 10.38
C ASN A 98 15.56 20.35 10.94
N LYS A 99 15.96 19.07 10.90
CA LYS A 99 17.23 18.44 11.35
C LYS A 99 17.17 17.79 12.73
N GLY A 100 16.94 16.48 12.70
CA GLY A 100 17.37 15.54 13.72
C GLY A 100 18.88 15.66 13.95
N PHE A 101 19.26 16.45 14.94
CA PHE A 101 20.43 16.21 15.77
C PHE A 101 20.34 17.13 17.00
N ILE A 102 20.96 16.67 18.10
CA ILE A 102 21.27 17.40 19.34
C ILE A 102 20.22 17.47 20.48
N ALA A 103 19.69 16.31 20.90
CA ALA A 103 19.13 16.14 22.26
C ALA A 103 20.14 16.51 23.39
N SER A 104 21.44 16.37 23.12
CA SER A 104 22.52 16.67 24.08
C SER A 104 22.80 18.19 24.28
N GLN A 105 22.35 19.07 23.38
CA GLN A 105 22.48 20.54 23.53
C GLN A 105 21.28 21.14 24.26
N LEU A 106 20.07 20.64 24.03
CA LEU A 106 18.87 21.07 24.75
C LEU A 106 18.97 20.78 26.25
N LEU A 107 19.57 19.64 26.64
CA LEU A 107 19.84 19.32 28.05
C LEU A 107 20.91 20.24 28.67
N LYS A 108 21.87 20.73 27.88
CA LYS A 108 22.92 21.67 28.31
C LYS A 108 22.37 23.09 28.52
N GLU A 109 21.43 23.53 27.69
CA GLU A 109 20.76 24.84 27.83
C GLU A 109 19.69 24.83 28.94
N ALA A 110 18.97 23.71 29.14
CA ALA A 110 18.00 23.53 30.21
C ALA A 110 18.64 23.48 31.61
N LEU A 111 19.94 23.22 31.73
CA LEU A 111 20.69 23.19 32.99
C LEU A 111 21.52 24.47 33.24
N ASP A 112 21.39 25.51 32.41
CA ASP A 112 22.11 26.79 32.59
C ASP A 112 21.60 27.54 33.85
N PRO A 113 22.48 27.82 34.85
CA PRO A 113 22.13 28.51 36.10
C PRO A 113 21.54 29.92 35.92
N LYS A 114 21.66 30.50 34.73
CA LYS A 114 21.09 31.81 34.37
C LYS A 114 19.57 31.85 34.47
N TYR A 115 18.88 30.75 34.14
CA TYR A 115 17.41 30.73 34.05
C TYR A 115 16.75 30.23 35.35
N SER A 116 17.38 29.31 36.08
CA SER A 116 16.91 28.84 37.40
C SER A 116 17.01 29.91 38.49
N ASN A 117 17.89 30.91 38.34
CA ASN A 117 18.08 32.02 39.28
C ASN A 117 17.39 33.34 38.88
N SER A 118 16.53 33.32 37.85
CA SER A 118 15.76 34.51 37.46
C SER A 118 14.85 34.99 38.61
N THR A 119 14.77 36.31 38.80
CA THR A 119 13.84 36.94 39.74
C THR A 119 12.45 37.17 39.14
N ASP A 120 12.27 36.86 37.86
CA ASP A 120 11.00 36.90 37.16
C ASP A 120 10.27 35.55 37.28
N GLU A 121 9.07 35.55 37.86
CA GLU A 121 8.32 34.32 38.14
C GLU A 121 7.83 33.62 36.87
N ALA A 122 7.60 34.34 35.76
CA ALA A 122 7.21 33.76 34.49
C ALA A 122 8.36 32.97 33.86
N THR A 123 9.58 33.51 33.88
CA THR A 123 10.79 32.81 33.41
C THR A 123 11.07 31.54 34.25
N LYS A 124 10.83 31.60 35.57
CA LYS A 124 10.98 30.43 36.46
C LYS A 124 9.92 29.35 36.20
N ALA A 125 8.69 29.76 35.91
CA ALA A 125 7.61 28.83 35.59
C ALA A 125 7.83 28.14 34.23
N ALA A 126 8.28 28.88 33.22
CA ALA A 126 8.61 28.33 31.90
C ALA A 126 9.79 27.36 31.96
N HIS A 127 10.84 27.70 32.74
CA HIS A 127 11.98 26.81 32.98
C HIS A 127 11.57 25.50 33.69
N ASN A 128 10.75 25.57 34.74
CA ASN A 128 10.27 24.38 35.43
C ASN A 128 9.33 23.51 34.57
N LEU A 129 8.55 24.12 33.67
CA LEU A 129 7.68 23.40 32.75
C LEU A 129 8.49 22.65 31.68
N LEU A 130 9.54 23.28 31.15
CA LEU A 130 10.46 22.66 30.18
C LEU A 130 11.23 21.48 30.80
N VAL A 131 11.77 21.67 32.01
CA VAL A 131 12.47 20.60 32.75
C VAL A 131 11.53 19.43 33.07
N ASN A 132 10.28 19.69 33.44
CA ASN A 132 9.31 18.63 33.71
C ASN A 132 8.82 17.91 32.45
N LYS A 133 8.78 18.58 31.29
CA LYS A 133 8.44 17.94 30.01
C LYS A 133 9.57 17.03 29.51
N VAL A 134 10.82 17.49 29.60
CA VAL A 134 12.00 16.69 29.23
C VAL A 134 12.18 15.47 30.15
N LEU A 135 11.79 15.56 31.43
CA LEU A 135 11.82 14.43 32.36
C LEU A 135 10.61 13.48 32.27
N ALA A 136 9.58 13.84 31.50
CA ALA A 136 8.36 13.04 31.33
C ALA A 136 8.31 12.25 30.02
N SER A 137 9.18 12.57 29.05
CA SER A 137 9.39 11.75 27.86
C SER A 137 10.26 10.54 28.23
N ASN A 138 9.68 9.35 28.18
CA ASN A 138 10.38 8.06 28.33
C ASN A 138 11.23 7.74 27.08
N MET A 139 12.11 8.65 26.69
CA MET A 139 13.16 8.35 25.71
C MET A 139 14.51 8.55 26.40
N VAL A 140 15.46 7.68 26.09
CA VAL A 140 16.82 7.58 26.64
C VAL A 140 16.94 6.76 27.93
N ALA A 141 16.78 5.46 27.77
CA ALA A 141 17.44 4.48 28.63
C ALA A 141 18.51 3.67 27.89
N ASP A 142 19.13 4.20 26.83
CA ASP A 142 20.43 3.76 26.31
C ASP A 142 21.09 4.96 25.60
N SER A 143 22.43 5.02 25.58
CA SER A 143 23.28 6.15 25.14
C SER A 143 23.73 7.20 26.20
N ILE A 144 24.24 6.78 27.36
CA ILE A 144 25.30 7.56 28.06
C ILE A 144 26.40 6.62 28.59
N GLN A 145 27.21 6.07 27.69
CA GLN A 145 28.63 5.83 27.97
C GLN A 145 29.44 6.65 26.96
N ASN A 146 30.54 7.26 27.43
CA ASN A 146 31.53 8.02 26.65
C ASN A 146 31.42 9.56 26.56
N VAL A 147 31.33 10.26 27.72
CA VAL A 147 31.97 11.60 27.83
C VAL A 147 32.80 11.73 29.11
N PRO A 148 34.12 12.01 29.01
CA PRO A 148 34.99 12.19 30.17
C PRO A 148 34.91 13.61 30.75
N ASN A 149 35.21 13.68 32.06
CA ASN A 149 35.83 14.81 32.79
C ASN A 149 34.94 15.65 33.76
N SER A 150 35.01 15.22 35.02
CA SER A 150 35.18 15.99 36.28
C SER A 150 34.22 17.11 36.72
N SER A 151 33.21 17.51 35.96
CA SER A 151 32.23 18.52 36.43
C SER A 151 30.92 17.95 36.98
N ILE A 152 30.61 16.67 36.72
CA ILE A 152 29.36 15.99 37.15
C ILE A 152 29.45 15.42 38.58
N GLN A 153 30.65 15.10 39.08
CA GLN A 153 30.86 14.54 40.43
C GLN A 153 30.61 15.54 41.58
N ASN A 154 30.52 16.85 41.30
CA ASN A 154 30.16 17.84 42.32
C ASN A 154 28.65 18.13 42.37
N ALA A 155 27.91 17.82 41.31
CA ALA A 155 26.44 17.91 41.28
C ALA A 155 25.79 16.66 41.92
N LEU A 156 26.40 15.48 41.77
CA LEU A 156 25.94 14.22 42.40
C LEU A 156 26.01 14.22 43.94
N LYS A 157 26.76 15.13 44.55
CA LYS A 157 26.90 15.24 46.02
C LYS A 157 25.73 15.98 46.69
N SER A 158 24.82 16.55 45.90
CA SER A 158 23.69 17.34 46.40
C SER A 158 22.38 16.55 46.40
N PHE A 159 22.34 15.38 45.76
CA PHE A 159 21.16 14.50 45.71
C PHE A 159 21.15 13.43 46.82
N THR A 160 22.27 13.26 47.54
CA THR A 160 22.40 12.28 48.64
C THR A 160 21.84 12.79 49.99
N ASP A 161 21.47 14.08 50.09
CA ASP A 161 21.10 14.71 51.37
C ASP A 161 19.59 15.03 51.55
N ILE A 162 18.70 14.62 50.64
CA ILE A 162 17.25 14.87 50.78
C ILE A 162 16.38 13.62 51.02
N ASN A 163 16.89 12.39 50.87
CA ASN A 163 16.06 11.20 51.20
C ASN A 163 16.60 10.29 52.31
N SER A 164 17.47 10.83 53.18
CA SER A 164 17.83 10.22 54.45
C SER A 164 16.95 10.76 55.60
N ASN A 165 15.61 10.61 55.51
CA ASN A 165 14.76 10.84 56.69
C ASN A 165 13.38 10.16 56.74
N ILE A 166 13.19 8.98 56.16
CA ILE A 166 12.29 7.96 56.76
C ILE A 166 12.96 6.59 56.63
N SER A 167 13.79 6.25 57.62
CA SER A 167 14.00 4.87 58.03
C SER A 167 13.94 4.82 59.55
N SER A 168 12.75 4.51 60.07
CA SER A 168 12.63 3.95 61.41
C SER A 168 11.27 3.28 61.60
N THR A 169 11.04 2.08 61.04
CA THR A 169 10.51 0.91 61.77
C THR A 169 10.31 -0.33 60.87
N LEU A 170 10.83 -1.47 61.36
CA LEU A 170 10.49 -2.88 61.02
C LEU A 170 11.11 -3.47 59.73
N LYS A 171 12.38 -3.90 59.75
CA LYS A 171 12.94 -5.19 60.23
C LYS A 171 12.91 -6.35 59.21
N ALA A 172 14.10 -6.62 58.69
CA ALA A 172 14.56 -7.83 58.03
C ALA A 172 14.44 -9.10 58.91
N ASN A 173 13.23 -9.66 59.03
CA ASN A 173 13.04 -10.98 59.65
C ASN A 173 12.13 -11.95 58.87
N ASP A 174 11.60 -11.60 57.69
CA ASP A 174 10.77 -12.54 56.91
C ASP A 174 11.48 -13.13 55.66
N ILE A 175 12.69 -12.66 55.33
CA ILE A 175 13.59 -13.27 54.33
C ILE A 175 14.17 -14.61 54.82
N LYS A 176 13.98 -14.97 56.10
CA LYS A 176 14.37 -16.27 56.67
C LYS A 176 13.22 -17.29 56.76
N LYS A 177 12.02 -16.99 56.24
CA LYS A 177 10.88 -17.91 56.27
C LYS A 177 10.40 -18.42 54.91
N VAL A 178 10.96 -17.94 53.80
CA VAL A 178 10.65 -18.47 52.45
C VAL A 178 11.81 -19.30 51.87
N ILE A 179 13.04 -19.06 52.34
CA ILE A 179 14.24 -19.83 51.91
C ILE A 179 14.35 -21.20 52.64
N GLN A 180 13.37 -21.58 53.45
CA GLN A 180 13.44 -22.82 54.24
C GLN A 180 12.24 -23.76 54.14
N ASP A 181 11.45 -23.66 53.08
CA ASP A 181 10.55 -24.74 52.61
C ASP A 181 10.81 -25.05 51.12
N ASN A 182 12.09 -25.34 50.84
CA ASN A 182 12.50 -26.03 49.62
C ASN A 182 11.84 -27.43 49.59
N LYS A 183 11.02 -27.71 48.56
CA LYS A 183 11.11 -28.88 47.66
C LYS A 183 9.74 -29.31 47.10
N GLY A 184 9.60 -29.20 45.78
CA GLY A 184 8.74 -30.10 44.99
C GLY A 184 7.86 -29.40 43.99
N ASN A 185 8.17 -29.59 42.70
CA ASN A 185 7.24 -29.98 41.63
C ASN A 185 5.79 -29.47 41.73
N LEU A 186 5.35 -28.70 40.73
CA LEU A 186 4.23 -29.11 39.84
C LEU A 186 3.99 -28.05 38.76
N THR A 187 4.25 -28.47 37.53
CA THR A 187 3.51 -28.15 36.30
C THR A 187 2.01 -27.96 36.56
N VAL A 188 1.42 -26.90 36.00
CA VAL A 188 -0.03 -26.87 35.74
C VAL A 188 -0.21 -27.12 34.26
N ASP A 189 -0.76 -28.30 34.01
CA ASP A 189 -1.26 -28.80 32.74
C ASP A 189 -2.60 -28.11 32.45
N GLU A 190 -2.64 -27.24 31.43
CA GLU A 190 -3.84 -26.48 31.06
C GLU A 190 -5.00 -27.36 30.57
N SER A 191 -4.73 -28.63 30.27
CA SER A 191 -5.75 -29.64 29.95
C SER A 191 -6.59 -30.08 31.16
N LYS A 192 -6.34 -29.55 32.36
CA LYS A 192 -7.04 -29.93 33.61
C LYS A 192 -7.86 -28.84 34.30
N LEU A 193 -8.01 -27.65 33.72
CA LEU A 193 -8.87 -26.59 34.28
C LEU A 193 -10.32 -26.75 33.78
N ASP A 194 -11.30 -26.80 34.68
CA ASP A 194 -12.72 -26.78 34.28
C ASP A 194 -13.12 -25.40 33.71
N GLU A 195 -14.10 -25.37 32.81
CA GLU A 195 -14.54 -24.18 32.08
C GLU A 195 -14.93 -23.00 33.00
N SER A 196 -15.38 -23.27 34.23
CA SER A 196 -15.77 -22.22 35.17
C SER A 196 -14.58 -21.44 35.72
N ALA A 197 -13.37 -22.03 35.73
CA ALA A 197 -12.14 -21.37 36.15
C ALA A 197 -11.54 -20.48 35.05
N LYS A 198 -11.69 -20.87 33.77
CA LYS A 198 -11.24 -20.07 32.61
C LYS A 198 -12.05 -18.77 32.47
N GLN A 199 -13.36 -18.86 32.65
CA GLN A 199 -14.28 -17.71 32.53
C GLN A 199 -14.11 -16.66 33.65
N ASN A 200 -13.71 -17.09 34.86
CA ASN A 200 -13.45 -16.18 35.98
C ASN A 200 -12.14 -15.40 35.85
N ASN A 201 -11.14 -15.91 35.12
CA ASN A 201 -9.93 -15.15 34.79
C ASN A 201 -10.20 -14.08 33.70
N LYS A 202 -11.05 -14.40 32.71
CA LYS A 202 -11.45 -13.46 31.64
C LYS A 202 -12.18 -12.23 32.19
N VAL A 203 -13.12 -12.41 33.13
CA VAL A 203 -13.84 -11.30 33.81
C VAL A 203 -12.90 -10.41 34.65
N LYS A 204 -11.86 -10.99 35.25
CA LYS A 204 -10.87 -10.25 36.05
C LYS A 204 -9.92 -9.42 35.19
N ILE A 205 -9.52 -9.95 34.04
CA ILE A 205 -8.66 -9.26 33.08
C ILE A 205 -9.45 -8.12 32.41
N LEU A 206 -10.70 -8.36 31.96
CA LEU A 206 -11.54 -7.30 31.40
C LEU A 206 -11.89 -6.19 32.40
N SER A 207 -12.04 -6.49 33.69
CA SER A 207 -12.25 -5.47 34.73
C SER A 207 -11.05 -4.56 34.92
N GLN A 208 -9.84 -5.09 34.74
CA GLN A 208 -8.58 -4.35 34.87
C GLN A 208 -8.28 -3.47 33.66
N VAL A 209 -8.71 -3.88 32.46
CA VAL A 209 -8.48 -3.14 31.21
C VAL A 209 -9.56 -2.09 30.95
N THR A 210 -10.83 -2.37 31.28
CA THR A 210 -11.96 -1.48 30.91
C THR A 210 -12.40 -0.51 32.01
N GLY A 211 -11.88 -0.66 33.24
CA GLY A 211 -12.27 0.17 34.40
C GLY A 211 -13.70 -0.04 34.92
N LYS A 212 -14.48 -0.96 34.34
CA LYS A 212 -15.83 -1.33 34.79
C LYS A 212 -15.79 -2.38 35.90
N SER A 213 -16.83 -2.41 36.74
CA SER A 213 -16.90 -3.36 37.86
C SER A 213 -17.18 -4.80 37.37
N GLU A 214 -16.69 -5.81 38.10
CA GLU A 214 -16.89 -7.23 37.75
C GLU A 214 -18.39 -7.62 37.63
N ASP A 215 -19.29 -6.89 38.30
CA ASP A 215 -20.74 -7.09 38.23
C ASP A 215 -21.38 -6.45 36.99
N GLU A 216 -20.77 -5.39 36.43
CA GLU A 216 -21.19 -4.79 35.15
C GLU A 216 -20.75 -5.67 33.98
N ILE A 217 -19.55 -6.25 34.02
CA ILE A 217 -19.03 -7.14 32.96
C ILE A 217 -19.83 -8.45 32.89
N LYS A 218 -20.29 -8.98 34.03
CA LYS A 218 -21.15 -10.18 34.09
C LYS A 218 -22.55 -10.00 33.51
N GLN A 219 -22.99 -8.78 33.22
CA GLN A 219 -24.30 -8.51 32.61
C GLN A 219 -24.25 -8.42 31.07
N ILE A 220 -23.07 -8.38 30.47
CA ILE A 220 -22.85 -8.16 29.03
C ILE A 220 -22.36 -9.44 28.33
N LEU A 221 -22.05 -10.49 29.08
CA LEU A 221 -21.68 -11.80 28.54
C LEU A 221 -22.93 -12.66 28.24
N PRO A 222 -23.02 -13.34 27.09
CA PRO A 222 -24.18 -14.18 26.75
C PRO A 222 -24.33 -15.33 27.74
N LYS A 223 -25.58 -15.66 28.10
CA LYS A 223 -25.90 -16.87 28.87
C LYS A 223 -26.17 -18.04 27.93
N GLU A 224 -25.25 -19.00 27.90
CA GLU A 224 -25.55 -20.33 27.37
C GLU A 224 -26.09 -21.24 28.48
N ASP A 225 -27.29 -21.76 28.28
CA ASP A 225 -27.87 -22.87 29.05
C ASP A 225 -27.60 -24.20 28.32
N ASN A 226 -27.10 -25.20 29.05
CA ASN A 226 -26.88 -26.59 28.59
C ASN A 226 -27.37 -27.58 29.70
N PRO A 227 -27.46 -28.92 29.52
CA PRO A 227 -28.26 -29.77 28.62
C PRO A 227 -29.23 -30.75 29.36
N SER A 228 -30.05 -31.48 28.60
CA SER A 228 -30.32 -32.91 28.90
C SER A 228 -30.77 -33.70 27.65
N THR A 229 -29.99 -34.73 27.27
CA THR A 229 -30.19 -35.75 26.21
C THR A 229 -31.05 -36.95 26.70
N PRO A 230 -31.27 -38.12 26.00
CA PRO A 230 -31.11 -38.54 24.57
C PRO A 230 -32.32 -39.38 24.01
N ASP A 231 -32.34 -39.67 22.70
CA ASP A 231 -32.48 -41.04 22.11
C ASP A 231 -32.58 -41.01 20.56
N THR A 232 -31.74 -41.81 19.90
CA THR A 232 -31.60 -42.09 18.44
C THR A 232 -32.74 -43.02 17.91
N PRO A 233 -32.90 -43.44 16.62
CA PRO A 233 -31.95 -43.50 15.47
C PRO A 233 -32.46 -43.36 13.98
N THR A 234 -31.51 -43.09 13.07
CA THR A 234 -31.29 -43.60 11.66
C THR A 234 -32.15 -43.22 10.41
N PRO A 235 -31.53 -43.19 9.20
CA PRO A 235 -31.97 -42.61 7.89
C PRO A 235 -32.58 -43.70 6.95
N PRO A 236 -32.82 -43.60 5.60
CA PRO A 236 -32.20 -42.76 4.54
C PRO A 236 -33.06 -42.33 3.31
N ASP A 237 -32.49 -41.49 2.42
CA ASP A 237 -32.24 -41.75 0.98
C ASP A 237 -32.30 -40.50 0.08
N ASN A 238 -31.27 -40.42 -0.78
CA ASN A 238 -30.90 -39.50 -1.86
C ASN A 238 -32.04 -39.12 -2.85
N PRO A 239 -31.94 -37.99 -3.59
CA PRO A 239 -31.83 -38.14 -5.05
C PRO A 239 -30.95 -37.12 -5.83
N THR A 240 -30.52 -37.62 -6.99
CA THR A 240 -29.67 -37.15 -8.11
C THR A 240 -30.08 -35.88 -8.91
N PRO A 241 -29.16 -35.32 -9.75
CA PRO A 241 -29.24 -33.99 -10.41
C PRO A 241 -29.99 -33.95 -11.79
N PRO A 242 -30.23 -32.76 -12.41
CA PRO A 242 -31.22 -32.55 -13.48
C PRO A 242 -30.67 -32.47 -14.93
N THR A 243 -31.57 -32.43 -15.93
CA THR A 243 -31.31 -32.02 -17.34
C THR A 243 -32.57 -31.38 -18.01
N PRO A 244 -32.45 -30.50 -19.04
CA PRO A 244 -33.49 -29.54 -19.55
C PRO A 244 -34.13 -29.92 -20.92
N PRO A 245 -34.89 -29.06 -21.69
CA PRO A 245 -36.07 -28.20 -21.43
C PRO A 245 -37.31 -28.34 -22.42
N ALA A 246 -38.43 -27.64 -22.10
CA ALA A 246 -39.60 -27.10 -22.90
C ALA A 246 -40.59 -28.05 -23.68
N PRO A 247 -41.86 -27.66 -24.09
CA PRO A 247 -42.52 -26.33 -24.16
C PRO A 247 -44.01 -26.18 -23.68
N ASN A 248 -44.52 -24.92 -23.66
CA ASN A 248 -45.88 -24.41 -23.31
C ASN A 248 -46.96 -24.64 -24.42
N PRO A 249 -48.31 -24.59 -24.18
CA PRO A 249 -49.10 -23.32 -24.24
C PRO A 249 -50.42 -23.20 -23.36
N GLN A 250 -50.66 -21.99 -22.79
CA GLN A 250 -51.89 -21.12 -22.55
C GLN A 250 -53.37 -21.66 -22.60
N PRO A 251 -54.45 -20.91 -22.18
CA PRO A 251 -54.64 -19.72 -21.27
C PRO A 251 -55.93 -19.68 -20.35
N GLU A 252 -55.92 -18.78 -19.33
CA GLU A 252 -57.01 -17.93 -18.71
C GLU A 252 -58.32 -18.51 -18.06
N PRO A 253 -59.11 -17.77 -17.22
CA PRO A 253 -59.08 -16.33 -16.84
C PRO A 253 -59.27 -15.96 -15.32
N ASN A 254 -58.87 -14.73 -14.95
CA ASN A 254 -59.29 -13.98 -13.73
C ASN A 254 -60.59 -13.19 -14.03
N PRO A 255 -61.47 -12.79 -13.06
CA PRO A 255 -61.23 -11.54 -12.31
C PRO A 255 -61.85 -11.48 -10.88
N ASN A 256 -61.13 -10.89 -9.91
CA ASN A 256 -61.68 -9.86 -9.01
C ASN A 256 -60.57 -9.09 -8.24
N PRO A 257 -60.86 -7.85 -7.78
CA PRO A 257 -59.94 -6.71 -7.80
C PRO A 257 -59.01 -6.57 -6.58
N PRO A 258 -57.89 -5.83 -6.72
CA PRO A 258 -56.84 -5.73 -5.72
C PRO A 258 -57.23 -4.85 -4.52
N GLN A 259 -56.79 -5.28 -3.34
CA GLN A 259 -56.62 -4.43 -2.17
C GLN A 259 -55.53 -3.38 -2.45
N PRO A 260 -55.57 -2.20 -1.82
CA PRO A 260 -54.54 -1.18 -1.98
C PRO A 260 -53.17 -1.75 -1.59
N PRO A 261 -52.11 -1.50 -2.38
CA PRO A 261 -50.79 -2.05 -2.10
C PRO A 261 -50.25 -1.48 -0.79
N VAL A 262 -49.73 -2.41 0.00
CA VAL A 262 -48.66 -2.18 0.98
C VAL A 262 -47.52 -1.45 0.25
N PRO A 263 -46.76 -0.53 0.88
CA PRO A 263 -45.60 0.08 0.25
C PRO A 263 -44.71 -1.02 -0.36
N ASN A 264 -44.33 -0.82 -1.61
CA ASN A 264 -43.45 -1.71 -2.35
C ASN A 264 -42.16 -1.91 -1.54
N PRO A 265 -41.60 -3.13 -1.42
CA PRO A 265 -40.16 -3.24 -1.30
C PRO A 265 -39.56 -2.57 -2.54
N GLU A 266 -38.51 -1.80 -2.36
CA GLU A 266 -37.85 -1.02 -3.40
C GLU A 266 -37.64 -1.88 -4.65
N GLU A 267 -38.15 -1.44 -5.79
CA GLU A 267 -37.81 -2.10 -7.05
C GLU A 267 -36.36 -1.74 -7.36
N PRO A 268 -35.52 -2.72 -7.71
CA PRO A 268 -34.13 -2.46 -8.02
C PRO A 268 -34.01 -1.42 -9.13
N ASN A 269 -33.05 -0.51 -9.03
CA ASN A 269 -32.75 0.37 -10.16
C ASN A 269 -32.30 -0.50 -11.31
N LYS A 270 -32.83 -0.28 -12.52
CA LYS A 270 -32.48 -1.11 -13.68
C LYS A 270 -31.68 -0.29 -14.67
N ILE A 271 -30.41 -0.62 -14.77
CA ILE A 271 -29.43 0.00 -15.66
C ILE A 271 -29.05 -1.02 -16.75
N VAL A 272 -29.03 -0.59 -18.01
CA VAL A 272 -28.71 -1.46 -19.15
C VAL A 272 -27.80 -0.70 -20.10
N GLY A 273 -26.60 -1.23 -20.33
CA GLY A 273 -25.60 -0.69 -21.26
C GLY A 273 -25.93 -0.96 -22.73
N THR A 274 -24.90 -0.84 -23.57
CA THR A 274 -24.90 -0.94 -25.02
C THR A 274 -23.93 -2.02 -25.50
N ASP A 275 -23.93 -2.36 -26.79
CA ASP A 275 -22.96 -3.34 -27.34
C ASP A 275 -21.54 -2.71 -27.59
N GLY A 276 -21.16 -1.65 -26.86
CA GLY A 276 -19.79 -1.11 -26.87
C GLY A 276 -19.35 -0.65 -25.48
N THR A 277 -18.05 -0.36 -25.30
CA THR A 277 -17.47 0.03 -24.00
C THR A 277 -18.27 1.11 -23.29
N ASP A 278 -18.84 0.74 -22.15
CA ASP A 278 -19.61 1.58 -21.26
C ASP A 278 -18.89 1.78 -19.93
N HIS A 279 -19.18 2.90 -19.26
CA HIS A 279 -18.85 3.13 -17.86
C HIS A 279 -20.19 3.28 -17.14
N ILE A 280 -20.51 2.34 -16.25
CA ILE A 280 -21.82 2.24 -15.60
C ILE A 280 -21.62 2.31 -14.10
N ARG A 281 -22.26 3.30 -13.47
CA ARG A 281 -22.28 3.42 -12.01
C ARG A 281 -23.68 3.18 -11.44
N GLY A 282 -23.73 2.38 -10.38
CA GLY A 282 -24.90 2.04 -9.59
C GLY A 282 -25.30 3.16 -8.63
N THR A 283 -25.90 2.78 -7.51
CA THR A 283 -26.34 3.67 -6.42
C THR A 283 -26.16 2.94 -5.09
N ASP A 284 -26.24 3.64 -3.95
CA ASP A 284 -26.25 3.01 -2.61
C ASP A 284 -27.50 2.15 -2.29
N LYS A 285 -28.18 1.60 -3.30
CA LYS A 285 -29.33 0.71 -3.16
C LYS A 285 -29.17 -0.46 -4.13
N LYS A 286 -29.86 -1.56 -3.81
CA LYS A 286 -30.00 -2.72 -4.68
C LYS A 286 -30.34 -2.34 -6.13
N ASP A 287 -29.43 -2.69 -7.03
CA ASP A 287 -29.45 -2.40 -8.45
C ASP A 287 -29.45 -3.69 -9.29
N PHE A 288 -29.88 -3.53 -10.55
CA PHE A 288 -29.80 -4.53 -11.61
C PHE A 288 -29.07 -3.88 -12.77
N ILE A 289 -27.85 -4.32 -13.06
CA ILE A 289 -26.97 -3.77 -14.07
C ILE A 289 -26.67 -4.83 -15.13
N ASP A 290 -26.85 -4.48 -16.40
CA ASP A 290 -26.61 -5.38 -17.53
C ASP A 290 -25.84 -4.60 -18.60
N ALA A 291 -24.50 -4.67 -18.54
CA ALA A 291 -23.56 -3.85 -19.32
C ALA A 291 -23.54 -4.21 -20.81
N LYS A 292 -23.91 -5.46 -21.14
CA LYS A 292 -24.12 -6.03 -22.49
C LYS A 292 -22.84 -6.50 -23.16
N GLY A 293 -22.00 -5.63 -23.67
CA GLY A 293 -20.76 -6.07 -24.29
C GLY A 293 -20.00 -4.92 -24.88
N GLY A 294 -18.70 -5.07 -25.03
CA GLY A 294 -17.80 -3.94 -24.82
C GLY A 294 -16.73 -4.39 -23.83
N ASN A 295 -15.70 -3.58 -23.63
CA ASN A 295 -14.87 -3.72 -22.45
C ASN A 295 -15.42 -2.69 -21.48
N ASP A 296 -16.27 -3.12 -20.56
CA ASP A 296 -17.12 -2.26 -19.76
C ASP A 296 -16.50 -2.06 -18.36
N PHE A 297 -16.70 -0.87 -17.78
CA PHE A 297 -16.41 -0.60 -16.38
C PHE A 297 -17.74 -0.47 -15.63
N VAL A 298 -17.96 -1.27 -14.60
CA VAL A 298 -19.18 -1.26 -13.80
C VAL A 298 -18.84 -1.15 -12.32
N ASP A 299 -19.41 -0.16 -11.65
CA ASP A 299 -19.33 0.04 -10.20
C ASP A 299 -20.73 -0.01 -9.59
N GLY A 300 -20.99 -0.99 -8.72
CA GLY A 300 -22.26 -1.19 -8.04
C GLY A 300 -22.54 -0.21 -6.89
N LEU A 301 -21.49 0.38 -6.31
CA LEU A 301 -21.48 1.22 -5.11
C LEU A 301 -21.92 0.55 -3.82
N GLY A 302 -23.22 0.36 -3.59
CA GLY A 302 -23.63 -0.31 -2.37
C GLY A 302 -25.07 -0.72 -2.44
N GLY A 303 -25.44 -1.85 -1.86
CA GLY A 303 -26.69 -2.45 -2.24
C GLY A 303 -26.74 -3.92 -1.92
N ASP A 304 -27.39 -4.67 -2.77
CA ASP A 304 -27.33 -6.14 -2.82
C ASP A 304 -27.53 -6.38 -4.33
N ASP A 305 -26.55 -6.05 -5.13
CA ASP A 305 -26.66 -5.73 -6.55
C ASP A 305 -26.65 -6.99 -7.42
N GLU A 306 -27.13 -6.85 -8.66
CA GLU A 306 -27.11 -7.91 -9.66
C GLU A 306 -26.47 -7.37 -10.94
N ILE A 307 -25.21 -7.73 -11.19
CA ILE A 307 -24.35 -7.16 -12.23
C ILE A 307 -24.04 -8.22 -13.30
N TYR A 308 -24.21 -7.87 -14.57
CA TYR A 308 -23.81 -8.69 -15.72
C TYR A 308 -22.88 -7.88 -16.64
N GLY A 309 -21.61 -8.30 -16.79
CA GLY A 309 -20.62 -7.70 -17.70
C GLY A 309 -21.00 -7.91 -19.17
N GLY A 310 -20.83 -9.15 -19.66
CA GLY A 310 -21.48 -9.61 -20.87
C GLY A 310 -20.53 -10.15 -21.91
N LYS A 311 -19.96 -9.33 -22.78
CA LYS A 311 -19.00 -9.80 -23.81
C LYS A 311 -17.89 -8.78 -23.94
N GLY A 312 -16.66 -9.19 -23.65
CA GLY A 312 -15.47 -8.37 -23.74
C GLY A 312 -14.77 -8.37 -22.39
N ASN A 313 -13.65 -7.66 -22.29
CA ASN A 313 -12.86 -7.69 -21.06
C ASN A 313 -13.37 -6.60 -20.12
N ASP A 314 -14.19 -6.99 -19.16
CA ASP A 314 -14.91 -6.08 -18.27
C ASP A 314 -14.18 -5.89 -16.93
N SER A 315 -14.43 -4.77 -16.27
CA SER A 315 -14.00 -4.47 -14.90
C SER A 315 -15.26 -4.22 -14.07
N LEU A 316 -15.56 -5.12 -13.14
CA LEU A 316 -16.82 -5.14 -12.40
C LEU A 316 -16.55 -5.03 -10.89
N PHE A 317 -17.18 -4.08 -10.21
CA PHE A 317 -17.07 -3.85 -8.77
C PHE A 317 -18.46 -3.95 -8.14
N GLY A 318 -18.61 -4.77 -7.09
CA GLY A 318 -19.86 -4.97 -6.36
C GLY A 318 -20.18 -3.77 -5.46
N GLY A 319 -19.19 -3.28 -4.74
CA GLY A 319 -19.35 -2.27 -3.71
C GLY A 319 -19.83 -2.87 -2.37
N ALA A 320 -20.42 -2.05 -1.51
CA ALA A 320 -20.86 -2.50 -0.18
C ALA A 320 -22.24 -3.19 -0.23
N GLY A 321 -22.33 -4.50 -0.11
CA GLY A 321 -23.58 -5.23 -0.33
C GLY A 321 -23.42 -6.73 -0.38
N ASN A 322 -24.50 -7.51 -0.42
CA ASN A 322 -24.39 -8.92 -0.83
C ASN A 322 -24.79 -9.02 -2.30
N ASP A 323 -23.79 -9.00 -3.15
CA ASP A 323 -23.92 -8.76 -4.57
C ASP A 323 -23.90 -10.06 -5.36
N SER A 324 -24.36 -9.99 -6.61
CA SER A 324 -24.41 -11.10 -7.54
C SER A 324 -23.84 -10.68 -8.87
N ILE A 325 -22.59 -11.04 -9.12
CA ILE A 325 -21.79 -10.54 -10.24
C ILE A 325 -21.50 -11.66 -11.23
N TYR A 326 -21.72 -11.38 -12.53
CA TYR A 326 -21.53 -12.32 -13.63
C TYR A 326 -20.65 -11.68 -14.72
N GLY A 327 -19.41 -12.15 -14.90
CA GLY A 327 -18.49 -11.68 -15.94
C GLY A 327 -18.95 -12.05 -17.36
N ASN A 328 -19.27 -13.32 -17.55
CA ASN A 328 -19.82 -13.99 -18.75
C ASN A 328 -18.78 -14.50 -19.75
N GLU A 329 -18.39 -13.75 -20.78
CA GLU A 329 -17.47 -14.20 -21.84
C GLU A 329 -16.30 -13.21 -21.97
N ASP A 330 -15.10 -13.74 -22.25
CA ASP A 330 -13.81 -13.03 -22.37
C ASP A 330 -13.12 -12.82 -21.00
N ASN A 331 -12.01 -12.07 -20.92
CA ASN A 331 -11.19 -12.04 -19.69
C ASN A 331 -11.55 -10.84 -18.81
N ASP A 332 -12.16 -11.10 -17.66
CA ASP A 332 -12.70 -10.07 -16.78
C ASP A 332 -11.86 -9.82 -15.53
N ILE A 333 -12.00 -8.63 -14.94
CA ILE A 333 -11.53 -8.29 -13.59
C ILE A 333 -12.77 -8.02 -12.75
N ILE A 334 -12.94 -8.75 -11.64
CA ILE A 334 -14.14 -8.68 -10.81
C ILE A 334 -13.76 -8.52 -9.34
N HIS A 335 -14.37 -7.56 -8.67
CA HIS A 335 -14.25 -7.32 -7.23
C HIS A 335 -15.63 -7.44 -6.58
N GLY A 336 -15.73 -8.23 -5.51
CA GLY A 336 -16.92 -8.33 -4.65
C GLY A 336 -17.05 -7.12 -3.73
N ASP A 337 -15.92 -6.62 -3.23
CA ASP A 337 -15.81 -5.57 -2.22
C ASP A 337 -16.37 -6.00 -0.85
N ASP A 338 -17.36 -5.28 -0.30
CA ASP A 338 -17.70 -5.31 1.13
C ASP A 338 -19.03 -6.08 1.33
N GLY A 339 -19.00 -7.38 1.54
CA GLY A 339 -20.17 -8.20 1.89
C GLY A 339 -20.04 -9.67 1.53
N ASN A 340 -21.16 -10.41 1.53
CA ASN A 340 -21.15 -11.85 1.24
C ASN A 340 -21.63 -12.09 -0.20
N ASP A 341 -20.71 -12.13 -1.14
CA ASP A 341 -21.00 -12.00 -2.56
C ASP A 341 -21.12 -13.34 -3.28
N ILE A 342 -21.80 -13.30 -4.43
CA ILE A 342 -21.92 -14.44 -5.34
C ILE A 342 -21.35 -14.02 -6.69
N ILE A 343 -20.17 -14.54 -7.03
CA ILE A 343 -19.43 -14.16 -8.23
C ILE A 343 -19.29 -15.35 -9.19
N ASP A 344 -19.55 -15.15 -10.47
CA ASP A 344 -19.33 -16.15 -11.55
C ASP A 344 -18.59 -15.47 -12.72
N GLY A 345 -17.30 -15.79 -12.90
CA GLY A 345 -16.42 -15.23 -13.94
C GLY A 345 -16.91 -15.56 -15.34
N GLY A 346 -17.10 -16.85 -15.65
CA GLY A 346 -17.71 -17.29 -16.90
C GLY A 346 -16.73 -18.02 -17.82
N GLU A 347 -16.67 -17.66 -19.10
CA GLU A 347 -15.68 -18.17 -20.06
C GLU A 347 -14.57 -17.13 -20.23
N GLY A 348 -13.35 -17.37 -19.80
CA GLY A 348 -12.36 -16.30 -19.72
C GLY A 348 -11.02 -16.74 -19.16
N ASN A 349 -10.08 -15.83 -18.95
CA ASN A 349 -9.03 -16.02 -17.93
C ASN A 349 -9.24 -14.85 -17.01
N ASP A 350 -10.07 -15.07 -16.01
CA ASP A 350 -10.64 -14.02 -15.19
C ASP A 350 -9.76 -13.77 -13.96
N THR A 351 -9.79 -12.55 -13.43
CA THR A 351 -9.17 -12.22 -12.15
C THR A 351 -10.28 -11.76 -11.21
N ILE A 352 -10.52 -12.50 -10.15
CA ILE A 352 -11.67 -12.34 -9.26
C ILE A 352 -11.19 -12.17 -7.82
N TYR A 353 -11.66 -11.12 -7.16
CA TYR A 353 -11.45 -10.80 -5.76
C TYR A 353 -12.81 -10.80 -5.04
N GLY A 354 -12.93 -11.55 -3.94
CA GLY A 354 -14.10 -11.50 -3.04
C GLY A 354 -14.03 -10.31 -2.10
N ASP A 355 -12.82 -10.00 -1.62
CA ASP A 355 -12.49 -8.90 -0.72
C ASP A 355 -12.96 -9.13 0.73
N SER A 356 -14.04 -8.54 1.24
CA SER A 356 -14.43 -8.67 2.65
C SER A 356 -15.83 -9.28 2.84
N GLY A 357 -15.90 -10.52 3.30
CA GLY A 357 -17.10 -11.19 3.80
C GLY A 357 -17.07 -12.67 3.47
N ASP A 358 -18.18 -13.40 3.68
CA ASP A 358 -18.20 -14.84 3.37
C ASP A 358 -18.69 -15.05 1.92
N ASP A 359 -17.77 -15.17 0.98
CA ASP A 359 -18.05 -15.12 -0.45
C ASP A 359 -18.26 -16.50 -1.09
N THR A 360 -18.95 -16.50 -2.24
CA THR A 360 -19.10 -17.67 -3.10
C THR A 360 -18.70 -17.35 -4.52
N ILE A 361 -17.51 -17.79 -4.92
CA ILE A 361 -16.89 -17.44 -6.20
C ILE A 361 -16.76 -18.65 -7.11
N ARG A 362 -17.07 -18.49 -8.40
CA ARG A 362 -16.79 -19.47 -9.46
C ARG A 362 -15.99 -18.80 -10.59
N GLY A 363 -14.81 -19.33 -10.92
CA GLY A 363 -14.00 -18.88 -12.07
C GLY A 363 -14.69 -19.22 -13.38
N GLY A 364 -14.89 -20.51 -13.65
CA GLY A 364 -15.67 -20.96 -14.81
C GLY A 364 -14.83 -21.76 -15.80
N ILE A 365 -14.70 -21.31 -17.05
CA ILE A 365 -13.89 -21.97 -18.08
C ILE A 365 -12.71 -21.07 -18.43
N GLY A 366 -11.50 -21.52 -18.11
CA GLY A 366 -10.22 -20.99 -18.55
C GLY A 366 -9.21 -20.98 -17.43
N ASN A 367 -8.21 -20.08 -17.43
CA ASN A 367 -7.17 -20.10 -16.39
C ASN A 367 -7.37 -18.90 -15.48
N ASP A 368 -8.11 -19.08 -14.41
CA ASP A 368 -8.63 -17.99 -13.60
C ASP A 368 -7.76 -17.73 -12.37
N GLY A 369 -7.67 -16.47 -11.94
CA GLY A 369 -7.06 -16.05 -10.68
C GLY A 369 -8.15 -15.66 -9.68
N ILE A 370 -8.34 -16.44 -8.63
CA ILE A 370 -9.42 -16.27 -7.64
C ILE A 370 -8.81 -16.00 -6.27
N TYR A 371 -9.24 -14.92 -5.62
CA TYR A 371 -8.81 -14.50 -4.30
C TYR A 371 -10.05 -14.25 -3.43
N GLY A 372 -10.23 -15.01 -2.35
CA GLY A 372 -11.39 -14.89 -1.44
C GLY A 372 -11.31 -13.58 -0.66
N GLY A 373 -10.25 -13.39 0.13
CA GLY A 373 -10.05 -12.19 0.92
C GLY A 373 -10.27 -12.48 2.40
N ALA A 374 -11.08 -11.70 3.10
CA ALA A 374 -11.36 -11.85 4.53
C ALA A 374 -12.78 -12.36 4.78
N GLY A 375 -12.92 -13.56 5.34
CA GLY A 375 -14.19 -14.20 5.70
C GLY A 375 -14.16 -15.70 5.43
N ASP A 376 -15.24 -16.43 5.72
CA ASP A 376 -15.28 -17.88 5.49
C ASP A 376 -15.75 -18.19 4.04
N ASP A 377 -14.81 -18.23 3.08
CA ASP A 377 -15.12 -18.23 1.66
C ASP A 377 -15.40 -19.60 1.05
N THR A 378 -16.11 -19.63 -0.08
CA THR A 378 -16.29 -20.82 -0.92
C THR A 378 -15.91 -20.56 -2.38
N LEU A 379 -14.79 -21.11 -2.81
CA LEU A 379 -14.16 -20.82 -4.11
C LEU A 379 -14.17 -22.05 -5.03
N TYR A 380 -14.57 -21.86 -6.29
CA TYR A 380 -14.58 -22.89 -7.34
C TYR A 380 -13.75 -22.41 -8.54
N GLY A 381 -12.65 -23.10 -8.89
CA GLY A 381 -11.82 -22.81 -10.06
C GLY A 381 -12.60 -23.03 -11.36
N GLY A 382 -12.91 -24.30 -11.65
CA GLY A 382 -13.72 -24.68 -12.79
C GLY A 382 -12.93 -25.53 -13.78
N ASP A 383 -13.10 -25.29 -15.08
CA ASP A 383 -12.34 -25.98 -16.13
C ASP A 383 -11.10 -25.14 -16.52
N GLY A 384 -9.89 -25.57 -16.17
CA GLY A 384 -8.66 -25.04 -16.78
C GLY A 384 -7.40 -25.12 -15.94
N LYS A 385 -6.77 -23.99 -15.60
CA LYS A 385 -5.57 -24.00 -14.74
C LYS A 385 -5.62 -22.80 -13.83
N ASP A 386 -6.24 -23.00 -12.69
CA ASP A 386 -6.67 -21.89 -11.88
C ASP A 386 -5.67 -21.63 -10.76
N LYS A 387 -5.59 -20.38 -10.32
CA LYS A 387 -4.85 -19.98 -9.14
C LYS A 387 -5.85 -19.47 -8.11
N ILE A 388 -6.01 -20.20 -7.02
CA ILE A 388 -7.06 -19.95 -6.01
C ILE A 388 -6.40 -19.67 -4.66
N SER A 389 -6.77 -18.58 -4.00
CA SER A 389 -6.36 -18.22 -2.64
C SER A 389 -7.58 -17.95 -1.79
N GLY A 390 -7.71 -18.59 -0.62
CA GLY A 390 -8.79 -18.31 0.34
C GLY A 390 -8.57 -16.95 0.99
N GLY A 391 -7.56 -16.82 1.86
CA GLY A 391 -7.22 -15.56 2.50
C GLY A 391 -7.34 -15.70 4.02
N ASP A 392 -7.96 -14.75 4.71
CA ASP A 392 -8.21 -14.82 6.15
C ASP A 392 -9.59 -15.45 6.42
N GLY A 393 -9.68 -16.61 7.05
CA GLY A 393 -10.97 -17.25 7.39
C GLY A 393 -10.92 -18.78 7.33
N ASP A 394 -12.02 -19.46 7.70
CA ASP A 394 -12.12 -20.91 7.55
C ASP A 394 -12.69 -21.27 6.15
N ASP A 395 -11.82 -21.29 5.13
CA ASP A 395 -12.23 -21.30 3.72
C ASP A 395 -12.53 -22.69 3.15
N THR A 396 -13.24 -22.73 2.01
CA THR A 396 -13.49 -23.95 1.23
C THR A 396 -13.18 -23.76 -0.26
N LEU A 397 -12.12 -24.40 -0.75
CA LEU A 397 -11.61 -24.29 -2.12
C LEU A 397 -11.85 -25.57 -2.92
N TYR A 398 -12.27 -25.42 -4.18
CA TYR A 398 -12.42 -26.50 -5.16
C TYR A 398 -11.67 -26.13 -6.45
N GLY A 399 -10.66 -26.89 -6.86
CA GLY A 399 -9.97 -26.69 -8.15
C GLY A 399 -10.81 -27.13 -9.35
N ASP A 400 -11.62 -28.18 -9.16
CA ASP A 400 -12.46 -28.81 -10.20
C ASP A 400 -11.66 -29.50 -11.33
N ASP A 401 -11.77 -29.15 -12.61
CA ASP A 401 -11.10 -29.86 -13.71
C ASP A 401 -9.92 -29.03 -14.24
N GLY A 402 -8.68 -29.35 -13.86
CA GLY A 402 -7.58 -28.51 -14.25
C GLY A 402 -6.19 -29.01 -13.91
N ASN A 403 -5.25 -28.09 -13.74
CA ASN A 403 -3.97 -28.36 -13.09
C ASN A 403 -3.76 -27.11 -12.23
N ASP A 404 -4.33 -27.12 -11.04
CA ASP A 404 -4.65 -25.89 -10.34
C ASP A 404 -3.65 -25.61 -9.22
N GLN A 405 -3.46 -24.35 -8.88
CA GLN A 405 -2.63 -23.90 -7.76
C GLN A 405 -3.54 -23.31 -6.68
N MET A 406 -3.53 -23.90 -5.48
CA MET A 406 -4.48 -23.54 -4.41
C MET A 406 -3.77 -23.25 -3.10
N ASN A 407 -4.15 -22.19 -2.41
CA ASN A 407 -3.70 -21.85 -1.06
C ASN A 407 -4.90 -21.50 -0.17
N GLY A 408 -5.05 -22.19 0.97
CA GLY A 408 -6.12 -21.89 1.93
C GLY A 408 -5.95 -20.49 2.54
N GLY A 409 -4.76 -20.20 3.07
CA GLY A 409 -4.51 -18.94 3.77
C GLY A 409 -4.59 -19.11 5.29
N ASP A 410 -4.97 -18.04 5.98
CA ASP A 410 -5.05 -17.97 7.42
C ASP A 410 -6.39 -18.51 7.94
N GLY A 411 -6.41 -19.75 8.43
CA GLY A 411 -7.57 -20.28 9.15
C GLY A 411 -7.61 -21.80 9.11
N LYS A 412 -8.79 -22.40 9.11
CA LYS A 412 -8.95 -23.86 9.01
C LYS A 412 -9.67 -24.27 7.75
N ASP A 413 -8.88 -24.47 6.72
CA ASP A 413 -9.44 -24.55 5.38
C ASP A 413 -9.82 -25.97 4.95
N LYS A 414 -10.64 -26.03 3.91
CA LYS A 414 -11.02 -27.24 3.17
C LYS A 414 -10.63 -27.07 1.71
N VAL A 415 -9.58 -27.74 1.27
CA VAL A 415 -9.10 -27.66 -0.12
C VAL A 415 -9.33 -28.99 -0.85
N TYR A 416 -9.95 -28.93 -2.02
CA TYR A 416 -10.25 -30.07 -2.88
C TYR A 416 -9.71 -29.82 -4.30
N GLY A 417 -8.64 -30.51 -4.70
CA GLY A 417 -7.98 -30.33 -6.00
C GLY A 417 -8.88 -30.62 -7.18
N GLY A 418 -9.47 -31.82 -7.22
CA GLY A 418 -10.44 -32.17 -8.26
C GLY A 418 -9.84 -33.16 -9.26
N LYS A 419 -9.96 -32.95 -10.57
CA LYS A 419 -9.28 -33.74 -11.59
C LYS A 419 -8.12 -32.92 -12.13
N GLY A 420 -6.90 -33.44 -12.06
CA GLY A 420 -5.79 -32.60 -12.48
C GLY A 420 -4.42 -33.12 -12.16
N ASN A 421 -3.45 -32.22 -12.15
CA ASN A 421 -2.20 -32.45 -11.42
C ASN A 421 -2.00 -31.18 -10.63
N ASP A 422 -2.57 -31.15 -9.45
CA ASP A 422 -2.83 -29.93 -8.71
C ASP A 422 -1.70 -29.65 -7.72
N GLU A 423 -1.50 -28.39 -7.38
CA GLU A 423 -0.49 -27.89 -6.46
C GLU A 423 -1.18 -27.17 -5.30
N ILE A 424 -1.24 -27.82 -4.14
CA ILE A 424 -1.96 -27.31 -2.97
C ILE A 424 -0.97 -26.88 -1.89
N PHE A 425 -1.11 -25.65 -1.40
CA PHE A 425 -0.40 -25.06 -0.26
C PHE A 425 -1.35 -25.04 0.93
N THR A 426 -0.92 -25.61 2.07
CA THR A 426 -1.78 -25.81 3.25
C THR A 426 -1.02 -25.57 4.55
N TYR A 427 -1.74 -25.13 5.58
CA TYR A 427 -1.27 -25.07 6.96
C TYR A 427 -1.71 -26.32 7.75
N MET A 428 -1.10 -26.53 8.93
CA MET A 428 -1.32 -27.77 9.70
C MET A 428 -2.65 -27.81 10.45
N ASP A 429 -3.28 -26.67 10.65
CA ASP A 429 -4.57 -26.50 11.31
C ASP A 429 -5.77 -26.67 10.37
N ASP A 430 -5.54 -26.72 9.06
CA ASP A 430 -6.55 -26.99 8.03
C ASP A 430 -7.32 -28.30 8.30
N GLU A 431 -8.60 -28.30 7.93
CA GLU A 431 -9.52 -29.41 8.22
C GLU A 431 -9.45 -30.52 7.18
N ILE A 432 -9.43 -30.18 5.88
CA ILE A 432 -9.45 -31.17 4.79
C ILE A 432 -8.62 -30.66 3.62
N VAL A 433 -7.76 -31.51 3.09
CA VAL A 433 -6.90 -31.26 1.96
C VAL A 433 -6.90 -32.55 1.13
N ASP A 434 -7.46 -32.50 -0.07
CA ASP A 434 -7.65 -33.67 -0.93
C ASP A 434 -7.23 -33.33 -2.35
N GLY A 435 -6.19 -33.98 -2.89
CA GLY A 435 -5.72 -33.71 -4.25
C GLY A 435 -6.70 -34.15 -5.34
N GLY A 436 -7.54 -35.14 -5.08
CA GLY A 436 -8.50 -35.65 -6.05
C GLY A 436 -7.92 -36.68 -7.04
N GLU A 437 -8.42 -36.69 -8.29
CA GLU A 437 -7.95 -37.58 -9.36
C GLU A 437 -6.75 -36.99 -10.09
N GLY A 438 -5.58 -37.62 -9.98
CA GLY A 438 -4.48 -37.33 -10.89
C GLY A 438 -3.09 -37.58 -10.34
N THR A 439 -2.21 -36.58 -10.38
CA THR A 439 -0.89 -36.66 -9.75
C THR A 439 -0.60 -35.36 -9.06
N ASP A 440 -1.06 -35.30 -7.81
CA ASP A 440 -1.20 -34.05 -7.10
C ASP A 440 -0.02 -33.83 -6.14
N LYS A 441 0.30 -32.55 -5.95
CA LYS A 441 1.41 -32.08 -5.15
C LYS A 441 0.90 -31.27 -3.96
N LEU A 442 1.30 -31.69 -2.78
CA LEU A 442 1.03 -30.99 -1.53
C LEU A 442 2.28 -30.26 -1.02
N PHE A 443 2.16 -28.98 -0.75
CA PHE A 443 3.11 -28.15 -0.03
C PHE A 443 2.56 -27.90 1.38
N ILE A 444 3.33 -28.29 2.41
CA ILE A 444 2.92 -28.09 3.80
C ILE A 444 3.79 -27.01 4.43
N THR A 445 3.15 -25.98 4.98
CA THR A 445 3.80 -24.86 5.68
C THR A 445 3.37 -24.77 7.16
N SER A 446 4.04 -23.93 7.96
CA SER A 446 3.74 -23.74 9.39
C SER A 446 4.21 -22.38 9.90
N LYS A 447 3.39 -21.76 10.77
CA LYS A 447 3.75 -20.54 11.51
C LYS A 447 4.77 -20.79 12.66
N ASP A 448 4.98 -22.03 13.07
CA ASP A 448 5.88 -22.40 14.20
C ASP A 448 7.33 -22.70 13.78
N ASP A 449 8.28 -22.54 14.70
CA ASP A 449 9.74 -22.67 14.45
C ASP A 449 10.24 -24.06 14.04
N LYS A 450 9.44 -25.12 14.21
CA LYS A 450 9.71 -26.49 13.73
C LYS A 450 8.43 -27.24 13.43
N LEU A 451 8.22 -27.61 12.17
CA LEU A 451 7.08 -28.40 11.75
C LEU A 451 7.33 -29.89 12.00
N LYS A 452 6.44 -30.59 12.74
CA LYS A 452 6.54 -32.04 12.98
C LYS A 452 5.30 -32.78 12.49
N LEU A 453 5.43 -33.57 11.42
CA LEU A 453 4.41 -34.47 10.88
C LEU A 453 4.55 -35.86 11.53
N ASP A 454 3.77 -36.16 12.58
CA ASP A 454 3.80 -37.47 13.27
C ASP A 454 2.68 -38.43 12.80
N PHE A 455 3.07 -39.44 12.03
CA PHE A 455 2.20 -40.49 11.53
C PHE A 455 1.85 -41.56 12.59
N ASP A 456 2.55 -41.63 13.73
CA ASP A 456 2.17 -42.53 14.83
C ASP A 456 0.96 -41.94 15.62
N THR A 457 0.79 -40.62 15.72
CA THR A 457 -0.42 -39.97 16.29
C THR A 457 -1.64 -40.03 15.37
N LEU A 458 -1.44 -40.15 14.05
CA LEU A 458 -2.49 -40.33 13.04
C LEU A 458 -3.21 -41.69 13.14
N ARG A 459 -2.65 -42.65 13.88
CA ARG A 459 -3.05 -44.06 13.86
C ARG A 459 -4.14 -44.44 14.88
N ASP A 460 -4.39 -43.61 15.89
CA ASP A 460 -5.35 -43.89 16.97
C ASP A 460 -6.76 -43.30 16.76
N GLY A 461 -7.02 -42.73 15.58
CA GLY A 461 -8.35 -42.46 15.06
C GLY A 461 -8.69 -40.98 14.97
N LEU A 462 -9.23 -40.63 13.79
CA LEU A 462 -9.89 -39.36 13.44
C LEU A 462 -9.00 -38.24 12.88
N ASP A 463 -8.15 -38.53 11.89
CA ASP A 463 -7.76 -37.50 10.92
C ASP A 463 -7.73 -38.06 9.49
N LYS A 464 -8.72 -37.63 8.71
CA LYS A 464 -8.83 -37.84 7.25
C LYS A 464 -8.44 -36.56 6.51
N ARG A 465 -7.56 -35.75 7.10
CA ARG A 465 -7.35 -34.37 6.67
C ARG A 465 -6.51 -34.24 5.42
N ILE A 466 -5.67 -35.23 5.08
CA ILE A 466 -4.83 -35.20 3.88
C ILE A 466 -5.04 -36.49 3.10
N ASN A 467 -5.54 -36.42 1.87
CA ASN A 467 -5.77 -37.59 0.99
C ASN A 467 -5.43 -37.28 -0.46
N SER A 468 -5.21 -38.33 -1.26
CA SER A 468 -5.02 -38.26 -2.72
C SER A 468 -3.83 -37.40 -3.16
N PHE A 469 -2.65 -37.62 -2.56
CA PHE A 469 -1.42 -36.95 -2.97
C PHE A 469 -0.30 -37.95 -3.29
N GLU A 470 0.28 -37.83 -4.48
CA GLU A 470 1.38 -38.65 -4.96
C GLU A 470 2.73 -37.95 -4.81
N LEU A 471 2.72 -36.61 -4.71
CA LEU A 471 3.88 -35.77 -4.51
C LEU A 471 3.71 -34.96 -3.21
N LEU A 472 4.66 -35.09 -2.29
CA LEU A 472 4.71 -34.30 -1.07
C LEU A 472 5.95 -33.41 -1.13
N HIS A 473 5.77 -32.10 -1.07
CA HIS A 473 6.83 -31.11 -0.98
C HIS A 473 6.95 -30.64 0.47
N LEU A 474 8.12 -30.85 1.06
CA LEU A 474 8.47 -30.41 2.39
C LEU A 474 9.41 -29.22 2.25
N GLY A 475 9.10 -28.14 2.96
CA GLY A 475 9.89 -26.92 2.89
C GLY A 475 9.86 -26.26 1.51
N ASP A 476 10.37 -25.06 1.46
CA ASP A 476 10.23 -24.13 0.35
C ASP A 476 11.37 -24.22 -0.68
N ASP A 477 11.08 -23.87 -1.93
CA ASP A 477 12.02 -23.76 -3.03
C ASP A 477 12.62 -22.34 -3.18
N GLY A 478 12.55 -21.53 -2.12
CA GLY A 478 13.26 -20.25 -1.96
C GLY A 478 12.38 -19.01 -2.11
N LYS A 479 11.09 -19.07 -1.82
CA LYS A 479 10.14 -17.95 -1.92
C LYS A 479 9.31 -17.65 -0.66
N PHE A 480 9.12 -18.57 0.29
CA PHE A 480 8.39 -18.34 1.54
C PHE A 480 8.88 -19.21 2.72
N PHE A 481 9.26 -18.56 3.82
CA PHE A 481 9.57 -19.11 5.15
C PHE A 481 10.68 -20.17 5.26
N ASN A 482 11.79 -19.74 5.88
CA ASN A 482 13.06 -20.44 6.00
C ASN A 482 13.09 -21.52 7.12
N LYS A 483 12.15 -22.48 7.18
CA LYS A 483 12.01 -23.40 8.35
C LYS A 483 11.93 -24.90 8.00
N ALA A 484 12.60 -25.73 8.82
CA ALA A 484 12.77 -27.19 8.65
C ALA A 484 11.52 -28.04 9.00
N VAL A 485 11.21 -29.07 8.20
CA VAL A 485 10.09 -30.02 8.43
C VAL A 485 10.57 -31.41 8.87
N GLU A 486 10.01 -31.95 9.97
CA GLU A 486 10.28 -33.30 10.49
C GLU A 486 9.09 -34.26 10.24
N ILE A 487 9.18 -35.17 9.26
CA ILE A 487 8.29 -36.34 9.18
C ILE A 487 8.77 -37.42 10.16
N THR A 488 7.90 -37.84 11.07
CA THR A 488 8.18 -38.94 12.00
C THR A 488 7.33 -40.18 11.76
N ASN A 489 7.99 -41.34 11.74
CA ASN A 489 7.40 -42.68 11.76
C ASN A 489 6.53 -43.07 10.55
N LEU A 490 6.74 -42.51 9.36
CA LEU A 490 5.99 -42.85 8.15
C LEU A 490 6.10 -44.36 7.83
N THR A 491 4.98 -45.07 7.82
CA THR A 491 4.91 -46.51 7.52
C THR A 491 4.28 -46.80 6.15
N PRO A 492 4.46 -48.02 5.60
CA PRO A 492 3.79 -48.42 4.37
C PRO A 492 2.26 -48.32 4.42
N GLN A 493 1.67 -48.44 5.61
CA GLN A 493 0.22 -48.34 5.79
C GLN A 493 -0.28 -46.90 5.68
N ASP A 494 0.54 -45.93 6.07
CA ASP A 494 0.21 -44.51 6.06
C ASP A 494 0.30 -43.96 4.64
N VAL A 495 1.34 -44.34 3.90
CA VAL A 495 1.47 -44.03 2.46
C VAL A 495 0.27 -44.56 1.66
N LEU A 496 -0.18 -45.79 1.96
CA LEU A 496 -1.36 -46.36 1.32
C LEU A 496 -2.66 -45.63 1.68
N ALA A 497 -2.68 -44.87 2.78
CA ALA A 497 -3.85 -44.11 3.22
C ALA A 497 -3.91 -42.71 2.60
N VAL A 498 -2.78 -42.13 2.20
CA VAL A 498 -2.69 -40.75 1.66
C VAL A 498 -2.55 -40.68 0.14
N THR A 499 -2.17 -41.76 -0.56
CA THR A 499 -2.08 -41.80 -2.04
C THR A 499 -3.32 -42.45 -2.66
N ASP A 500 -3.76 -42.00 -3.83
CA ASP A 500 -4.88 -42.60 -4.56
C ASP A 500 -4.44 -43.65 -5.61
N ASP A 501 -3.17 -43.62 -6.04
CA ASP A 501 -2.66 -44.41 -7.16
C ASP A 501 -2.70 -45.94 -6.89
N GLU A 502 -3.23 -46.68 -7.87
CA GLU A 502 -3.14 -48.15 -7.93
C GLU A 502 -1.68 -48.66 -7.88
N ASN A 503 -0.68 -47.82 -8.20
CA ASN A 503 0.75 -48.14 -8.16
C ASN A 503 1.46 -47.85 -6.83
N THR A 504 0.76 -47.38 -5.79
CA THR A 504 1.25 -47.36 -4.39
C THR A 504 2.61 -46.66 -4.22
N LYS A 505 2.78 -45.45 -4.78
CA LYS A 505 4.05 -44.74 -4.81
C LYS A 505 3.89 -43.27 -4.38
N LEU A 506 4.59 -42.88 -3.32
CA LEU A 506 4.71 -41.47 -2.89
C LEU A 506 6.09 -40.92 -3.26
N LEU A 507 6.15 -39.74 -3.86
CA LEU A 507 7.39 -38.96 -4.03
C LEU A 507 7.45 -37.92 -2.91
N ILE A 508 8.55 -37.87 -2.18
CA ILE A 508 8.80 -36.81 -1.20
C ILE A 508 9.93 -35.94 -1.74
N MET A 509 9.61 -34.68 -2.00
CA MET A 509 10.52 -33.60 -2.35
C MET A 509 10.84 -32.85 -1.05
N SER A 510 12.11 -32.64 -0.78
CA SER A 510 12.59 -32.03 0.48
C SER A 510 13.92 -31.33 0.23
N ASP A 511 14.37 -30.56 1.21
CA ASP A 511 15.71 -30.00 1.27
C ASP A 511 16.56 -30.65 2.36
N GLU A 512 17.75 -30.08 2.61
CA GLU A 512 18.70 -30.57 3.60
C GLU A 512 18.34 -30.23 5.06
N LYS A 513 17.37 -29.35 5.27
CA LYS A 513 16.86 -28.96 6.59
C LYS A 513 15.76 -29.93 7.04
N ASP A 514 15.06 -30.57 6.11
CA ASP A 514 13.99 -31.53 6.38
C ASP A 514 14.49 -32.90 6.87
N SER A 515 13.78 -33.48 7.85
CA SER A 515 14.08 -34.79 8.44
C SER A 515 12.93 -35.78 8.24
N ILE A 516 13.17 -36.92 7.60
CA ILE A 516 12.14 -37.92 7.28
C ILE A 516 12.46 -39.27 7.91
N ARG A 517 11.63 -39.73 8.85
CA ARG A 517 11.82 -41.02 9.52
C ARG A 517 10.90 -42.09 8.94
N LEU A 518 11.45 -42.94 8.08
CA LEU A 518 10.76 -44.09 7.49
C LEU A 518 10.81 -45.33 8.41
N LYS A 519 9.68 -46.00 8.58
CA LYS A 519 9.55 -47.18 9.47
C LYS A 519 8.97 -48.38 8.74
N ASN A 520 9.67 -49.51 8.77
CA ASN A 520 9.36 -50.74 8.02
C ASN A 520 9.45 -50.61 6.48
N PHE A 521 10.20 -49.62 6.02
CA PHE A 521 10.69 -49.57 4.64
C PHE A 521 12.13 -50.12 4.57
N THR A 522 12.51 -50.57 3.39
CA THR A 522 13.88 -51.00 3.06
C THR A 522 14.27 -50.39 1.72
N VAL A 523 15.52 -49.96 1.55
CA VAL A 523 15.99 -49.44 0.25
C VAL A 523 15.75 -50.48 -0.85
N SER A 524 15.05 -50.09 -1.90
CA SER A 524 14.69 -50.97 -3.00
C SER A 524 15.86 -51.18 -3.96
N SER A 525 16.02 -52.41 -4.43
CA SER A 525 16.89 -52.73 -5.57
C SER A 525 16.25 -52.39 -6.93
N ASP A 526 14.95 -52.08 -6.97
CA ASP A 526 14.18 -51.73 -8.17
C ASP A 526 14.27 -50.22 -8.45
N THR A 527 15.31 -49.82 -9.19
CA THR A 527 15.52 -48.43 -9.63
C THR A 527 14.78 -48.11 -10.94
N THR A 528 13.84 -48.95 -11.39
CA THR A 528 13.15 -48.75 -12.66
C THR A 528 12.23 -47.52 -12.58
N LYS A 529 12.35 -46.57 -13.51
CA LYS A 529 11.63 -45.28 -13.50
C LYS A 529 11.84 -44.43 -12.22
N LEU A 530 12.99 -44.57 -11.56
CA LEU A 530 13.40 -43.70 -10.45
C LEU A 530 13.93 -42.37 -11.01
N ARG A 531 13.48 -41.24 -10.46
CA ARG A 531 13.97 -39.90 -10.84
C ARG A 531 15.44 -39.77 -10.40
N LYS A 532 16.26 -39.05 -11.17
CA LYS A 532 17.68 -38.82 -10.83
C LYS A 532 17.75 -37.96 -9.55
N GLY A 533 18.58 -38.34 -8.58
CA GLY A 533 18.67 -37.66 -7.29
C GLY A 533 17.58 -38.06 -6.29
N TYR A 534 17.02 -39.27 -6.43
CA TYR A 534 16.05 -39.83 -5.49
C TYR A 534 16.44 -41.25 -5.12
N THR A 535 16.18 -41.61 -3.86
CA THR A 535 16.36 -42.96 -3.32
C THR A 535 14.99 -43.60 -3.11
N ARG A 536 14.81 -44.82 -3.64
CA ARG A 536 13.56 -45.59 -3.49
C ARG A 536 13.60 -46.48 -2.26
N TYR A 537 12.58 -46.37 -1.45
CA TYR A 537 12.27 -47.20 -0.30
C TYR A 537 11.04 -48.07 -0.59
N GLU A 538 11.08 -49.34 -0.21
CA GLU A 538 10.01 -50.32 -0.39
C GLU A 538 9.58 -50.95 0.94
N GLY A 539 8.27 -51.01 1.16
CA GLY A 539 7.63 -51.69 2.28
C GLY A 539 6.44 -52.51 1.82
N LYS A 540 5.84 -53.30 2.72
CA LYS A 540 4.71 -54.19 2.38
C LYS A 540 3.50 -53.94 3.26
N VAL A 541 2.34 -53.87 2.61
CA VAL A 541 1.02 -53.93 3.25
C VAL A 541 0.23 -55.09 2.63
N GLY A 542 0.10 -56.20 3.35
CA GLY A 542 -0.50 -57.42 2.78
C GLY A 542 0.30 -57.98 1.60
N GLU A 543 -0.33 -58.11 0.42
CA GLU A 543 0.33 -58.51 -0.83
C GLU A 543 0.82 -57.33 -1.69
N LYS A 544 0.46 -56.08 -1.33
CA LYS A 544 0.87 -54.87 -2.06
C LYS A 544 2.27 -54.41 -1.61
N THR A 545 3.10 -54.00 -2.57
CA THR A 545 4.41 -53.40 -2.32
C THR A 545 4.26 -51.89 -2.42
N ILE A 546 4.49 -51.18 -1.32
CA ILE A 546 4.40 -49.72 -1.25
C ILE A 546 5.79 -49.13 -1.49
N LYS A 547 5.88 -48.09 -2.31
CA LYS A 547 7.11 -47.42 -2.69
C LYS A 547 7.09 -45.97 -2.19
N VAL A 548 8.22 -45.50 -1.68
CA VAL A 548 8.46 -44.07 -1.38
C VAL A 548 9.75 -43.69 -2.05
N ASP A 549 9.71 -42.72 -2.96
CA ASP A 549 10.90 -42.14 -3.55
C ASP A 549 11.17 -40.83 -2.81
N VAL A 550 12.29 -40.73 -2.10
CA VAL A 550 12.65 -39.51 -1.36
C VAL A 550 13.83 -38.84 -2.04
N LYS A 551 13.81 -37.51 -2.16
CA LYS A 551 14.92 -36.75 -2.74
C LYS A 551 16.18 -37.01 -1.93
N ASP A 552 17.28 -37.17 -2.63
CA ASP A 552 18.55 -37.63 -2.07
C ASP A 552 19.18 -36.67 -1.05
N ASP A 553 18.76 -35.40 -1.03
CA ASP A 553 19.30 -34.36 -0.15
C ASP A 553 18.55 -34.26 1.19
N SER A 554 17.44 -35.00 1.32
CA SER A 554 16.58 -35.03 2.51
C SER A 554 17.19 -35.88 3.62
N ASN A 555 17.10 -35.44 4.88
CA ASN A 555 17.61 -36.21 6.00
C ASN A 555 16.71 -37.40 6.36
N VAL A 556 16.79 -38.49 5.60
CA VAL A 556 15.98 -39.69 5.80
C VAL A 556 16.61 -40.62 6.84
N MET A 557 16.17 -40.55 8.10
CA MET A 557 16.61 -41.46 9.18
C MET A 557 16.50 -42.93 8.79
N GLY A 558 17.64 -43.54 8.46
CA GLY A 558 17.69 -44.56 7.43
C GLY A 558 18.08 -45.96 7.89
N LYS A 559 18.87 -46.19 8.94
CA LYS A 559 19.35 -47.55 9.26
C LYS A 559 20.12 -47.63 10.57
N VAL A 560 19.82 -48.66 11.37
CA VAL A 560 20.72 -49.12 12.44
C VAL A 560 21.47 -50.36 11.94
N ILE A 561 22.79 -50.25 11.76
CA ILE A 561 23.66 -51.32 11.25
C ILE A 561 24.68 -51.70 12.32
N ASN A 562 24.75 -52.98 12.67
CA ASN A 562 25.75 -53.50 13.60
C ASN A 562 26.61 -54.57 12.91
N GLY A 563 27.92 -54.35 12.87
CA GLY A 563 28.91 -55.30 12.39
C GLY A 563 29.23 -56.41 13.40
N GLY A 564 30.04 -57.36 12.92
CA GLY A 564 30.33 -58.62 13.58
C GLY A 564 31.62 -58.61 14.38
N ASN A 565 32.33 -59.75 14.35
CA ASN A 565 33.66 -59.89 14.95
C ASN A 565 34.73 -60.16 13.87
N THR A 566 34.47 -59.74 12.64
CA THR A 566 35.32 -59.91 11.47
C THR A 566 35.25 -58.63 10.66
N SER A 567 36.31 -58.30 9.91
CA SER A 567 36.32 -57.17 8.98
C SER A 567 35.09 -57.13 8.08
N ASP A 568 34.28 -56.11 8.28
CA ASP A 568 33.03 -55.83 7.61
C ASP A 568 33.15 -54.52 6.80
N SER A 569 32.34 -54.41 5.76
CA SER A 569 32.17 -53.16 5.01
C SER A 569 30.70 -52.76 5.16
N LEU A 570 30.49 -51.79 6.03
CA LEU A 570 29.18 -51.30 6.46
C LEU A 570 28.97 -49.95 5.82
N ARG A 571 27.84 -49.79 5.13
CA ARG A 571 27.46 -48.54 4.50
C ARG A 571 26.01 -48.23 4.86
N GLY A 572 25.79 -47.02 5.35
CA GLY A 572 24.49 -46.44 5.56
C GLY A 572 23.87 -46.00 4.24
N THR A 573 23.04 -45.01 4.34
CA THR A 573 22.10 -44.52 3.35
C THR A 573 22.50 -43.09 2.99
N LYS A 574 21.59 -42.11 3.03
CA LYS A 574 21.87 -40.69 2.79
C LYS A 574 21.29 -39.81 3.92
N GLY A 575 20.82 -40.43 4.99
CA GLY A 575 20.18 -39.74 6.11
C GLY A 575 20.51 -40.44 7.41
N ASP A 576 20.22 -39.81 8.56
CA ASP A 576 20.81 -40.16 9.85
C ASP A 576 20.83 -41.67 10.15
N ASP A 577 22.02 -42.25 10.06
CA ASP A 577 22.30 -43.66 10.27
C ASP A 577 23.07 -43.87 11.57
N GLU A 578 22.76 -44.94 12.32
CA GLU A 578 23.63 -45.40 13.41
C GLU A 578 24.35 -46.67 12.97
N ILE A 579 25.66 -46.58 12.77
CA ILE A 579 26.48 -47.68 12.25
C ILE A 579 27.61 -47.99 13.23
N ARG A 580 27.70 -49.25 13.64
CA ARG A 580 28.72 -49.76 14.56
C ARG A 580 29.52 -50.87 13.90
N GLY A 581 30.84 -50.73 13.79
CA GLY A 581 31.77 -51.69 13.17
C GLY A 581 31.86 -53.02 13.90
N GLY A 582 31.92 -52.98 15.24
CA GLY A 582 32.08 -54.19 16.07
C GLY A 582 33.55 -54.52 16.33
N ASN A 583 33.98 -55.76 16.11
CA ASN A 583 35.42 -56.09 16.17
C ASN A 583 35.92 -56.51 14.79
N GLY A 584 37.09 -56.07 14.38
CA GLY A 584 37.61 -56.33 13.04
C GLY A 584 38.27 -55.06 12.50
N ASN A 585 38.88 -55.13 11.32
CA ASN A 585 39.27 -53.91 10.61
C ASN A 585 38.16 -53.58 9.63
N ASP A 586 37.28 -52.70 10.03
CA ASP A 586 36.00 -52.41 9.39
C ASP A 586 36.09 -51.16 8.52
N THR A 587 35.22 -51.07 7.52
CA THR A 587 34.98 -49.82 6.78
C THR A 587 33.54 -49.41 7.03
N VAL A 588 33.35 -48.30 7.74
CA VAL A 588 32.06 -47.78 8.18
C VAL A 588 31.80 -46.48 7.45
N SER A 589 30.85 -46.48 6.52
CA SER A 589 30.47 -45.29 5.76
C SER A 589 29.05 -44.90 6.13
N GLY A 590 28.84 -43.65 6.53
CA GLY A 590 27.51 -43.11 6.81
C GLY A 590 26.65 -43.04 5.55
N GLY A 591 27.24 -42.54 4.47
CA GLY A 591 26.44 -42.27 3.30
C GLY A 591 27.06 -41.13 2.51
N VAL A 592 26.23 -40.50 1.70
CA VAL A 592 26.52 -39.14 1.21
C VAL A 592 25.42 -38.28 1.84
N GLY A 593 25.76 -37.37 2.76
CA GLY A 593 24.78 -36.65 3.57
C GLY A 593 24.17 -37.49 4.69
N GLY A 594 23.44 -36.84 5.60
CA GLY A 594 22.91 -37.42 6.84
C GLY A 594 23.72 -36.98 8.06
N ALA A 595 23.07 -36.79 9.19
CA ALA A 595 23.71 -36.59 10.49
C ALA A 595 23.93 -37.95 11.16
N ASP A 596 24.95 -38.67 10.69
CA ASP A 596 25.17 -40.06 11.09
C ASP A 596 25.91 -40.19 12.42
N SER A 597 25.79 -41.36 13.03
CA SER A 597 26.54 -41.79 14.20
C SER A 597 27.34 -43.05 13.85
N LEU A 598 28.60 -42.84 13.47
CA LEU A 598 29.52 -43.84 12.96
C LEU A 598 30.56 -44.23 14.02
N TYR A 599 30.63 -45.51 14.34
CA TYR A 599 31.56 -46.07 15.31
C TYR A 599 32.37 -47.20 14.66
N GLY A 600 33.70 -47.12 14.71
CA GLY A 600 34.62 -48.19 14.29
C GLY A 600 34.64 -49.33 15.31
N ASP A 601 34.53 -48.96 16.60
CA ASP A 601 34.62 -49.84 17.76
C ASP A 601 36.02 -50.44 17.97
N GLY A 602 36.40 -51.58 17.37
CA GLY A 602 37.66 -52.25 17.71
C GLY A 602 38.39 -52.93 16.55
N GLY A 603 39.57 -52.40 16.22
CA GLY A 603 40.49 -52.84 15.17
C GLY A 603 41.03 -51.62 14.42
N ASP A 604 41.71 -51.79 13.28
CA ASP A 604 42.15 -50.62 12.50
C ASP A 604 41.08 -50.29 11.44
N ASP A 605 40.22 -49.34 11.77
CA ASP A 605 38.97 -49.05 11.05
C ASP A 605 39.10 -47.87 10.10
N ARG A 606 38.22 -47.82 9.09
CA ARG A 606 38.06 -46.67 8.19
C ARG A 606 36.64 -46.15 8.29
N ILE A 607 36.49 -44.91 8.76
CA ILE A 607 35.21 -44.22 8.79
C ILE A 607 35.13 -43.23 7.63
N GLU A 608 34.08 -43.33 6.83
CA GLU A 608 33.78 -42.42 5.73
C GLU A 608 32.51 -41.64 6.08
N GLY A 609 32.65 -40.36 6.40
CA GLY A 609 31.57 -39.49 6.88
C GLY A 609 31.63 -38.10 6.26
N ASP A 610 30.82 -37.18 6.76
CA ASP A 610 30.84 -35.77 6.37
C ASP A 610 30.62 -34.83 7.57
N LEU A 611 30.64 -33.51 7.34
CA LEU A 611 30.53 -32.50 8.39
C LEU A 611 29.12 -32.44 9.02
N LYS A 612 28.11 -33.04 8.40
CA LYS A 612 26.75 -33.09 8.96
C LYS A 612 26.62 -34.17 10.02
N ASP A 613 27.56 -35.12 10.09
CA ASP A 613 27.55 -36.24 11.04
C ASP A 613 27.54 -35.80 12.52
N ILE A 614 26.78 -36.51 13.36
CA ILE A 614 26.68 -36.19 14.79
C ILE A 614 27.83 -36.81 15.57
N ILE A 615 28.26 -38.02 15.18
CA ILE A 615 29.33 -38.76 15.85
C ILE A 615 30.17 -39.52 14.83
N LEU A 616 31.48 -39.27 14.88
CA LEU A 616 32.54 -39.98 14.16
C LEU A 616 33.55 -40.49 15.20
N ASP A 617 33.52 -41.78 15.49
CA ASP A 617 34.37 -42.39 16.52
C ASP A 617 35.15 -43.58 15.96
N GLY A 618 36.46 -43.42 15.79
CA GLY A 618 37.33 -44.49 15.28
C GLY A 618 37.44 -45.70 16.20
N GLY A 619 37.29 -45.53 17.51
CA GLY A 619 37.38 -46.63 18.48
C GLY A 619 38.80 -47.00 18.94
N GLU A 620 39.05 -48.30 19.18
CA GLU A 620 40.35 -48.83 19.56
C GLU A 620 41.15 -49.30 18.32
N GLY A 621 42.15 -48.54 17.88
CA GLY A 621 42.86 -48.91 16.67
C GLY A 621 43.95 -47.95 16.20
N VAL A 622 44.34 -48.12 14.94
CA VAL A 622 44.90 -47.05 14.10
C VAL A 622 43.87 -46.72 13.03
N ASP A 623 43.04 -45.73 13.31
CA ASP A 623 41.80 -45.52 12.58
C ASP A 623 41.92 -44.38 11.57
N THR A 624 41.19 -44.52 10.47
CA THR A 624 41.20 -43.58 9.33
C THR A 624 39.85 -42.89 9.19
N LEU A 625 39.81 -41.57 9.31
CA LEU A 625 38.66 -40.75 8.95
C LEU A 625 38.82 -40.24 7.51
N ALA A 626 37.82 -40.44 6.67
CA ALA A 626 37.72 -39.84 5.35
C ALA A 626 36.43 -39.01 5.30
N LEU A 627 36.57 -37.69 5.21
CA LEU A 627 35.41 -36.79 5.11
C LEU A 627 35.06 -36.54 3.66
N GLU A 628 33.77 -36.49 3.30
CA GLU A 628 33.29 -36.25 1.93
C GLU A 628 33.19 -34.76 1.54
N ASP A 629 33.23 -33.83 2.50
CA ASP A 629 33.11 -32.38 2.28
C ASP A 629 34.27 -31.76 1.51
N HIS A 630 33.94 -30.68 0.79
CA HIS A 630 34.91 -29.91 -0.01
C HIS A 630 35.61 -28.85 0.84
N GLU A 631 34.91 -28.24 1.79
CA GLU A 631 35.52 -27.44 2.87
C GLU A 631 35.31 -28.17 4.20
N ILE A 632 36.39 -28.44 4.91
CA ILE A 632 36.38 -29.14 6.19
C ILE A 632 36.89 -28.16 7.25
N ASP A 633 36.00 -27.45 7.93
CA ASP A 633 36.37 -26.58 9.05
C ASP A 633 36.35 -27.33 10.38
N LEU A 634 37.51 -27.50 11.00
CA LEU A 634 37.63 -28.18 12.29
C LEU A 634 37.18 -27.39 13.53
N ASN A 635 36.90 -26.08 13.42
CA ASN A 635 36.32 -25.28 14.49
C ASN A 635 34.78 -25.37 14.52
N ALA A 636 34.14 -25.54 13.35
CA ALA A 636 32.72 -25.82 13.24
C ALA A 636 32.32 -27.18 13.85
N LEU A 637 33.31 -28.08 14.01
CA LEU A 637 33.15 -29.37 14.67
C LEU A 637 33.06 -29.23 16.20
N GLN A 638 31.90 -29.60 16.76
CA GLN A 638 31.74 -29.69 18.22
C GLN A 638 32.73 -30.69 18.84
N ALA A 639 33.22 -30.40 20.05
CA ALA A 639 34.34 -31.13 20.67
C ALA A 639 34.12 -32.64 20.92
N ASP A 640 32.87 -33.11 20.86
CA ASP A 640 32.50 -34.51 21.09
C ASP A 640 32.14 -35.29 19.79
N MET A 641 32.08 -34.59 18.65
CA MET A 641 31.67 -35.13 17.35
C MET A 641 32.72 -36.05 16.74
N ILE A 642 33.99 -35.62 16.63
CA ILE A 642 35.06 -36.41 16.00
C ILE A 642 36.11 -36.81 17.04
N LYS A 643 36.38 -38.11 17.17
CA LYS A 643 37.41 -38.64 18.09
C LYS A 643 37.99 -39.98 17.66
N ASN A 644 39.13 -40.30 18.26
CA ASN A 644 39.86 -41.54 18.10
C ASN A 644 40.31 -41.86 16.66
N PHE A 645 40.84 -40.87 15.94
CA PHE A 645 41.42 -41.08 14.61
C PHE A 645 42.91 -40.73 14.56
N GLU A 646 43.69 -41.55 13.87
CA GLU A 646 45.12 -41.36 13.66
C GLU A 646 45.48 -40.96 12.23
N ILE A 647 44.54 -41.15 11.29
CA ILE A 647 44.70 -40.83 9.88
C ILE A 647 43.47 -40.05 9.44
N LEU A 648 43.68 -38.91 8.78
CA LEU A 648 42.67 -38.15 8.06
C LEU A 648 42.96 -38.26 6.56
N ASP A 649 41.98 -38.66 5.76
CA ASP A 649 42.15 -38.97 4.34
C ASP A 649 41.25 -38.09 3.48
N LEU A 650 41.86 -37.12 2.82
CA LEU A 650 41.20 -36.20 1.88
C LEU A 650 40.89 -36.88 0.53
N GLY A 651 41.32 -38.13 0.33
CA GLY A 651 41.01 -38.90 -0.86
C GLY A 651 41.92 -38.62 -2.05
N SER A 652 41.42 -38.90 -3.25
CA SER A 652 42.15 -38.68 -4.51
C SER A 652 41.17 -38.54 -5.68
N GLY A 653 41.30 -37.55 -6.56
CA GLY A 653 40.36 -37.37 -7.67
C GLY A 653 40.31 -35.97 -8.29
N ASN A 654 39.13 -35.59 -8.78
CA ASN A 654 38.85 -34.26 -9.37
C ASN A 654 38.13 -33.30 -8.40
N ASN A 655 37.83 -33.74 -7.18
CA ASN A 655 37.22 -32.92 -6.14
C ASN A 655 38.32 -32.48 -5.16
N PRO A 656 38.89 -31.27 -5.29
CA PRO A 656 39.79 -30.72 -4.29
C PRO A 656 39.06 -30.56 -2.95
N LYS A 657 39.72 -30.93 -1.85
CA LYS A 657 39.25 -30.63 -0.49
C LYS A 657 40.14 -29.61 0.20
N THR A 658 39.54 -28.66 0.90
CA THR A 658 40.20 -27.66 1.74
C THR A 658 39.94 -27.97 3.21
N LEU A 659 40.96 -28.43 3.92
CA LEU A 659 40.92 -28.65 5.37
C LEU A 659 41.33 -27.36 6.10
N ARG A 660 40.38 -26.69 6.76
CA ARG A 660 40.56 -25.45 7.52
C ARG A 660 40.72 -25.71 9.02
N ASN A 661 41.23 -24.72 9.75
CA ASN A 661 41.36 -24.74 11.21
C ASN A 661 42.10 -25.97 11.78
N LEU A 662 43.09 -26.49 11.05
CA LEU A 662 43.98 -27.51 11.57
C LEU A 662 44.96 -26.91 12.58
N THR A 663 44.50 -26.80 13.83
CA THR A 663 45.25 -26.28 14.98
C THR A 663 45.80 -27.41 15.87
N PRO A 664 46.84 -27.15 16.70
CA PRO A 664 47.28 -28.10 17.71
C PRO A 664 46.15 -28.57 18.65
N GLN A 665 45.12 -27.74 18.87
CA GLN A 665 43.96 -28.09 19.69
C GLN A 665 43.01 -29.06 18.99
N ASN A 666 42.67 -28.80 17.73
CA ASN A 666 41.74 -29.64 17.01
C ASN A 666 42.32 -31.04 16.74
N ILE A 667 43.65 -31.14 16.53
CA ILE A 667 44.33 -32.46 16.46
C ILE A 667 44.18 -33.25 17.77
N LEU A 668 44.23 -32.58 18.92
CA LEU A 668 44.07 -33.24 20.22
C LEU A 668 42.62 -33.67 20.52
N LYS A 669 41.63 -33.06 19.87
CA LYS A 669 40.23 -33.51 19.93
C LYS A 669 40.02 -34.77 19.08
N ILE A 670 40.62 -34.80 17.89
CA ILE A 670 40.45 -35.87 16.91
C ILE A 670 41.22 -37.15 17.32
N THR A 671 42.39 -37.04 17.93
CA THR A 671 43.28 -38.20 18.19
C THR A 671 43.02 -38.90 19.54
N SER A 672 43.15 -40.23 19.59
CA SER A 672 42.85 -41.06 20.77
C SER A 672 43.89 -40.96 21.92
N HIS A 673 45.13 -40.55 21.63
CA HIS A 673 46.24 -40.57 22.59
C HIS A 673 47.15 -39.34 22.47
N LYS A 674 47.63 -38.85 23.62
CA LYS A 674 48.51 -37.67 23.75
C LYS A 674 49.85 -37.74 22.98
N ASP A 675 50.26 -38.92 22.53
CA ASP A 675 51.54 -39.15 21.85
C ASP A 675 51.37 -39.54 20.37
N THR A 676 50.14 -39.54 19.83
CA THR A 676 49.90 -39.95 18.44
C THR A 676 50.10 -38.79 17.46
N ILE A 677 50.77 -39.08 16.35
CA ILE A 677 50.98 -38.14 15.24
C ILE A 677 49.86 -38.37 14.22
N LEU A 678 48.96 -37.41 14.08
CA LEU A 678 47.91 -37.45 13.06
C LEU A 678 48.55 -37.42 11.67
N LYS A 679 48.11 -38.30 10.77
CA LYS A 679 48.56 -38.33 9.38
C LYS A 679 47.47 -37.80 8.46
N ILE A 680 47.83 -36.93 7.51
CA ILE A 680 46.89 -36.41 6.52
C ILE A 680 47.28 -36.92 5.13
N ASN A 681 46.37 -37.67 4.52
CA ASN A 681 46.44 -38.17 3.15
C ASN A 681 45.60 -37.31 2.20
N GLY A 682 45.98 -37.28 0.92
CA GLY A 682 45.35 -36.47 -0.13
C GLY A 682 46.21 -36.43 -1.40
N ASP A 683 45.74 -35.77 -2.46
CA ASP A 683 46.43 -35.56 -3.73
C ASP A 683 46.89 -34.09 -3.95
N ASP A 684 47.24 -33.70 -5.18
CA ASP A 684 47.79 -32.37 -5.51
C ASP A 684 46.77 -31.25 -5.69
N LYS A 685 45.48 -31.57 -5.55
CA LYS A 685 44.38 -30.62 -5.62
C LYS A 685 43.87 -30.23 -4.23
N ASP A 686 44.08 -31.10 -3.25
CA ASP A 686 43.71 -30.84 -1.86
C ASP A 686 44.57 -29.75 -1.22
N ILE A 687 43.93 -28.95 -0.37
CA ILE A 687 44.54 -27.91 0.45
C ILE A 687 44.37 -28.30 1.92
N ALA A 688 45.45 -28.24 2.69
CA ALA A 688 45.37 -28.28 4.15
C ALA A 688 45.89 -26.94 4.69
N VAL A 689 45.01 -26.19 5.36
CA VAL A 689 45.28 -24.92 6.03
C VAL A 689 45.67 -25.20 7.49
N LEU A 690 46.98 -25.08 7.77
CA LEU A 690 47.56 -25.35 9.08
C LEU A 690 47.73 -24.05 9.87
N SER A 691 47.09 -23.96 11.05
CA SER A 691 47.16 -22.78 11.92
C SER A 691 47.97 -23.10 13.19
N GLY A 692 49.01 -22.34 13.50
CA GLY A 692 49.85 -22.56 14.71
C GLY A 692 50.87 -23.70 14.60
N PHE A 693 51.17 -24.17 13.38
CA PHE A 693 52.18 -25.19 13.10
C PHE A 693 53.41 -24.64 12.37
N THR A 694 54.56 -25.27 12.58
CA THR A 694 55.80 -25.01 11.82
C THR A 694 56.38 -26.32 11.28
N ALA A 695 57.13 -26.28 10.18
CA ALA A 695 57.80 -27.48 9.66
C ALA A 695 58.80 -28.03 10.71
N SER A 696 58.63 -29.30 11.09
CA SER A 696 59.41 -29.93 12.15
C SER A 696 60.82 -30.30 11.67
N ALA A 697 61.82 -29.99 12.50
CA ALA A 697 63.21 -30.45 12.29
C ALA A 697 63.40 -31.94 12.67
N ASP A 698 62.45 -32.53 13.40
CA ASP A 698 62.50 -33.91 13.87
C ASP A 698 61.82 -34.87 12.89
N THR A 699 62.61 -35.39 11.94
CA THR A 699 62.15 -36.37 10.96
C THR A 699 62.25 -37.82 11.47
N SER A 700 62.39 -38.04 12.78
CA SER A 700 62.52 -39.40 13.31
C SER A 700 61.23 -40.21 13.09
N GLY A 701 61.34 -41.36 12.43
CA GLY A 701 60.19 -42.20 12.08
C GLY A 701 59.26 -41.63 10.99
N LEU A 702 59.61 -40.51 10.35
CA LEU A 702 58.83 -39.89 9.29
C LEU A 702 58.93 -40.69 7.98
N ASP A 703 57.79 -41.00 7.37
CA ASP A 703 57.71 -41.60 6.03
C ASP A 703 58.19 -40.57 4.98
N ALA A 704 58.98 -41.03 4.00
CA ALA A 704 59.58 -40.18 2.98
C ALA A 704 58.56 -39.39 2.13
N ASN A 705 57.30 -39.83 2.09
CA ASN A 705 56.21 -39.21 1.34
C ASN A 705 55.47 -38.11 2.12
N TYR A 706 55.85 -37.85 3.37
CA TYR A 706 55.19 -36.88 4.24
C TYR A 706 56.15 -35.74 4.62
N ASN A 707 55.57 -34.58 4.87
CA ASN A 707 56.18 -33.48 5.60
C ASN A 707 55.63 -33.50 7.02
N ARG A 708 56.51 -33.34 8.01
CA ARG A 708 56.09 -33.23 9.41
C ARG A 708 56.00 -31.77 9.81
N TYR A 709 54.93 -31.42 10.49
CA TYR A 709 54.74 -30.14 11.14
C TYR A 709 54.58 -30.35 12.65
N GLU A 710 55.05 -29.38 13.43
CA GLU A 710 54.96 -29.37 14.88
C GLU A 710 54.50 -28.01 15.40
N GLY A 711 53.64 -28.03 16.40
CA GLY A 711 53.02 -26.86 17.02
C GLY A 711 52.84 -27.08 18.52
N LEU A 712 52.64 -26.00 19.27
CA LEU A 712 52.36 -26.07 20.71
C LEU A 712 50.87 -25.87 20.94
N ASN A 713 50.27 -26.68 21.80
CA ASN A 713 48.93 -26.40 22.32
C ASN A 713 48.98 -25.29 23.41
N ASP A 714 47.83 -24.83 23.87
CA ASP A 714 47.67 -23.76 24.88
C ASP A 714 48.28 -24.13 26.24
N LYS A 715 48.56 -25.43 26.47
CA LYS A 715 49.22 -25.96 27.66
C LYS A 715 50.74 -26.07 27.48
N GLY A 716 51.27 -25.69 26.31
CA GLY A 716 52.68 -25.78 25.94
C GLY A 716 53.17 -27.20 25.64
N GLU A 717 52.26 -28.13 25.37
CA GLU A 717 52.57 -29.50 24.95
C GLU A 717 52.78 -29.53 23.43
N LEU A 718 53.78 -30.31 22.97
CA LEU A 718 54.14 -30.42 21.56
C LEU A 718 53.20 -31.39 20.84
N VAL A 719 52.51 -30.90 19.81
CA VAL A 719 51.63 -31.67 18.92
C VAL A 719 52.29 -31.77 17.54
N LYS A 720 52.19 -32.94 16.89
CA LYS A 720 52.79 -33.20 15.59
C LYS A 720 51.75 -33.71 14.60
N VAL A 721 51.86 -33.28 13.35
CA VAL A 721 51.03 -33.75 12.22
C VAL A 721 51.92 -34.04 11.01
N ASP A 722 51.67 -35.18 10.37
CA ASP A 722 52.37 -35.59 9.16
C ASP A 722 51.43 -35.40 7.96
N VAL A 723 51.70 -34.41 7.10
CA VAL A 723 50.90 -34.13 5.91
C VAL A 723 51.60 -34.67 4.67
N LYS A 724 50.89 -35.44 3.85
CA LYS A 724 51.45 -36.06 2.65
C LYS A 724 51.90 -34.98 1.66
N LYS A 725 53.09 -35.15 1.07
CA LYS A 725 53.74 -34.16 0.19
C LYS A 725 52.99 -33.80 -1.08
N THR A 726 51.97 -34.59 -1.44
CA THR A 726 51.10 -34.30 -2.58
C THR A 726 50.16 -33.15 -2.29
N ILE A 727 49.69 -33.00 -1.04
CA ILE A 727 48.71 -31.99 -0.62
C ILE A 727 49.34 -30.59 -0.65
N LYS A 728 48.62 -29.61 -1.20
CA LYS A 728 48.99 -28.20 -1.06
C LYS A 728 48.78 -27.80 0.39
N THR A 729 49.86 -27.44 1.07
CA THR A 729 49.77 -26.98 2.46
C THR A 729 49.78 -25.47 2.44
N ALA A 730 48.65 -24.86 2.81
CA ALA A 730 48.60 -23.47 3.20
C ALA A 730 48.87 -23.43 4.71
N LEU A 731 49.71 -22.52 5.16
CA LEU A 731 49.77 -22.22 6.59
C LEU A 731 48.84 -21.02 6.72
N ALA A 732 47.83 -21.06 7.60
CA ALA A 732 47.09 -19.83 7.91
C ALA A 732 48.15 -18.83 8.36
N THR A 733 48.34 -17.81 7.54
CA THR A 733 49.40 -16.83 7.77
C THR A 733 48.76 -15.64 8.45
N THR A 734 49.51 -15.02 9.36
CA THR A 734 49.27 -13.64 9.74
C THR A 734 49.88 -12.68 8.69
N GLU A 735 50.31 -13.18 7.53
CA GLU A 735 51.05 -12.43 6.51
C GLU A 735 50.56 -12.83 5.12
N ALA A 736 49.78 -11.96 4.49
CA ALA A 736 49.29 -12.13 3.13
C ALA A 736 50.40 -12.06 2.06
N THR A 737 50.09 -12.51 0.85
CA THR A 737 50.91 -12.56 -0.36
C THR A 737 50.21 -11.83 -1.52
N ASP A 738 50.81 -11.80 -2.72
CA ASP A 738 50.16 -11.19 -3.91
C ASP A 738 49.40 -12.24 -4.75
N GLY A 739 48.96 -13.34 -4.12
CA GLY A 739 48.11 -14.33 -4.76
C GLY A 739 47.09 -14.87 -3.76
N PRO A 740 46.15 -15.74 -4.19
CA PRO A 740 45.01 -16.15 -3.37
C PRO A 740 45.42 -16.65 -1.98
N ASP A 741 44.96 -15.94 -0.96
CA ASP A 741 45.20 -16.19 0.45
C ASP A 741 43.90 -16.50 1.19
N CYS A 742 44.06 -17.18 2.32
CA CYS A 742 42.98 -17.36 3.27
C CYS A 742 43.47 -16.89 4.64
N ILE A 743 42.86 -15.83 5.14
CA ILE A 743 43.28 -15.12 6.34
C ILE A 743 42.15 -15.16 7.36
N GLN A 744 42.51 -15.39 8.61
CA GLN A 744 41.56 -15.45 9.70
C GLN A 744 42.03 -14.56 10.84
N GLY A 745 41.16 -13.64 11.23
CA GLY A 745 41.26 -12.82 12.43
C GLY A 745 41.08 -13.64 13.71
N THR A 746 40.89 -12.93 14.81
CA THR A 746 40.91 -13.45 16.17
C THR A 746 39.52 -13.29 16.80
N GLN A 747 39.44 -12.93 18.07
CA GLN A 747 38.18 -12.58 18.74
C GLN A 747 38.30 -11.18 19.38
N ASP A 748 39.41 -10.51 19.04
CA ASP A 748 39.75 -9.15 19.41
C ASP A 748 39.87 -8.37 18.09
N ALA A 749 39.66 -7.06 18.13
CA ALA A 749 39.84 -6.16 16.99
C ALA A 749 41.18 -6.37 16.24
N ASP A 750 41.08 -6.72 14.97
CA ASP A 750 42.17 -7.01 14.05
C ASP A 750 42.31 -5.97 12.92
N THR A 751 43.44 -6.04 12.23
CA THR A 751 43.64 -5.31 10.97
C THR A 751 44.22 -6.27 9.96
N ILE A 752 43.43 -6.63 8.96
CA ILE A 752 43.68 -7.72 8.02
C ILE A 752 43.77 -7.16 6.60
N SER A 753 44.73 -7.62 5.80
CA SER A 753 44.89 -7.20 4.40
C SER A 753 45.23 -8.40 3.53
N GLY A 754 44.43 -8.65 2.49
CA GLY A 754 44.59 -9.70 1.46
C GLY A 754 45.69 -9.39 0.45
N LYS A 755 45.88 -8.10 0.14
CA LYS A 755 46.82 -7.52 -0.84
C LYS A 755 46.44 -7.74 -2.29
N GLY A 756 46.44 -8.97 -2.80
CA GLY A 756 46.21 -9.16 -4.22
C GLY A 756 46.02 -10.63 -4.56
N GLY A 757 45.21 -10.91 -5.58
CA GLY A 757 44.65 -12.24 -5.77
C GLY A 757 43.28 -12.34 -5.13
N ASN A 758 42.55 -13.41 -5.42
CA ASN A 758 41.20 -13.63 -4.92
C ASN A 758 41.30 -14.25 -3.52
N ASP A 759 41.07 -13.44 -2.51
CA ASP A 759 41.29 -13.75 -1.12
C ASP A 759 39.99 -14.10 -0.41
N ILE A 760 40.10 -14.86 0.68
CA ILE A 760 39.00 -15.10 1.60
C ILE A 760 39.43 -14.66 2.99
N ILE A 761 38.73 -13.67 3.54
CA ILE A 761 39.08 -13.04 4.81
C ILE A 761 37.92 -13.13 5.79
N TYR A 762 38.21 -13.58 7.01
CA TYR A 762 37.26 -13.62 8.12
C TYR A 762 37.77 -12.78 9.28
N GLY A 763 37.02 -11.77 9.72
CA GLY A 763 37.28 -11.01 10.96
C GLY A 763 37.06 -11.86 12.22
N ASN A 764 35.94 -12.57 12.22
CA ASN A 764 35.37 -13.41 13.28
C ASN A 764 34.76 -12.62 14.44
N GLY A 765 35.53 -11.91 15.24
CA GLY A 765 34.98 -11.27 16.45
C GLY A 765 35.76 -10.05 16.89
N GLY A 766 35.06 -9.01 17.31
CA GLY A 766 35.60 -7.72 17.69
C GLY A 766 35.73 -6.78 16.50
N ASP A 767 35.77 -5.47 16.76
CA ASP A 767 35.77 -4.40 15.74
C ASP A 767 37.00 -4.46 14.80
N ASP A 768 36.83 -5.11 13.66
CA ASP A 768 37.89 -5.44 12.72
C ASP A 768 38.08 -4.37 11.64
N THR A 769 39.26 -4.33 11.02
CA THR A 769 39.49 -3.58 9.78
C THR A 769 40.03 -4.51 8.72
N ILE A 770 39.25 -4.77 7.68
CA ILE A 770 39.52 -5.75 6.62
C ILE A 770 39.77 -5.02 5.30
N TYR A 771 40.82 -5.41 4.58
CA TYR A 771 41.12 -4.93 3.23
C TYR A 771 41.28 -6.11 2.28
N GLY A 772 40.38 -6.30 1.30
CA GLY A 772 40.55 -7.26 0.19
C GLY A 772 41.72 -6.85 -0.70
N ASN A 773 41.68 -5.60 -1.16
CA ASN A 773 42.64 -4.87 -2.01
C ASN A 773 42.50 -5.14 -3.50
N GLY A 774 42.70 -6.36 -4.00
CA GLY A 774 42.68 -6.52 -5.45
C GLY A 774 42.54 -7.95 -5.90
N GLY A 775 41.42 -8.27 -6.51
CA GLY A 775 41.01 -9.64 -6.75
C GLY A 775 39.49 -9.66 -6.86
N ASN A 776 38.92 -10.85 -6.78
CA ASN A 776 37.51 -10.98 -6.48
C ASN A 776 37.48 -11.71 -5.16
N ASP A 777 37.32 -10.95 -4.11
CA ASP A 777 37.53 -11.33 -2.73
C ASP A 777 36.20 -11.70 -2.07
N VAL A 778 36.28 -12.48 -0.99
CA VAL A 778 35.13 -12.77 -0.14
C VAL A 778 35.48 -12.38 1.29
N LEU A 779 34.79 -11.38 1.81
CA LEU A 779 35.11 -10.71 3.06
C LEU A 779 33.94 -10.86 4.05
N TYR A 780 34.24 -11.31 5.27
CA TYR A 780 33.26 -11.44 6.34
C TYR A 780 33.75 -10.69 7.58
N GLY A 781 33.02 -9.68 8.04
CA GLY A 781 33.23 -9.03 9.34
C GLY A 781 32.89 -9.98 10.48
N ASN A 782 31.64 -10.45 10.50
CA ASN A 782 31.01 -11.30 11.53
C ASN A 782 30.60 -10.49 12.77
N GLU A 783 31.03 -10.86 13.99
CA GLU A 783 30.64 -10.11 15.20
C GLU A 783 31.54 -8.88 15.40
N GLY A 784 31.01 -7.67 15.41
CA GLY A 784 31.84 -6.48 15.67
C GLY A 784 31.28 -5.26 14.96
N ALA A 785 31.72 -4.07 15.34
CA ALA A 785 31.53 -2.89 14.49
C ALA A 785 32.74 -2.77 13.57
N ASP A 786 32.66 -3.41 12.41
CA ASP A 786 33.75 -3.68 11.50
C ASP A 786 33.89 -2.60 10.43
N LYS A 787 35.08 -2.58 9.84
CA LYS A 787 35.40 -1.71 8.70
C LYS A 787 35.98 -2.51 7.55
N ILE A 788 35.22 -2.63 6.47
CA ILE A 788 35.56 -3.51 5.35
C ILE A 788 35.79 -2.68 4.08
N TYR A 789 36.83 -3.05 3.33
CA TYR A 789 37.18 -2.48 2.03
C TYR A 789 37.38 -3.62 1.03
N GLY A 790 36.54 -3.70 0.00
CA GLY A 790 36.65 -4.66 -1.10
C GLY A 790 37.94 -4.45 -1.87
N GLY A 791 38.01 -3.37 -2.65
CA GLY A 791 39.22 -2.90 -3.30
C GLY A 791 39.08 -2.79 -4.80
N THR A 792 39.61 -3.74 -5.56
CA THR A 792 39.44 -3.73 -7.02
C THR A 792 39.02 -5.10 -7.49
N GLY A 793 38.01 -5.16 -8.35
CA GLY A 793 37.38 -6.38 -8.85
C GLY A 793 36.12 -6.70 -8.05
N ASN A 794 35.27 -7.55 -8.63
CA ASN A 794 33.95 -7.84 -8.10
C ASN A 794 34.06 -8.69 -6.82
N ASP A 795 33.81 -8.05 -5.68
CA ASP A 795 33.96 -8.57 -4.35
C ASP A 795 32.60 -8.98 -3.76
N ARG A 796 32.64 -9.90 -2.79
CA ARG A 796 31.47 -10.27 -1.99
C ARG A 796 31.72 -9.96 -0.52
N ILE A 797 30.90 -9.10 0.07
CA ILE A 797 31.14 -8.53 1.39
C ILE A 797 29.93 -8.77 2.29
N HIS A 798 30.20 -9.25 3.51
CA HIS A 798 29.21 -9.44 4.58
C HIS A 798 29.71 -8.69 5.81
N GLY A 799 28.97 -7.66 6.26
CA GLY A 799 29.25 -6.90 7.48
C GLY A 799 29.14 -7.79 8.70
N GLY A 800 27.91 -8.21 8.99
CA GLY A 800 27.61 -9.18 10.04
C GLY A 800 26.71 -8.60 11.12
N ALA A 801 27.24 -8.38 12.32
CA ALA A 801 26.40 -7.95 13.44
C ALA A 801 26.98 -6.73 14.15
N GLN A 802 26.12 -5.72 14.34
CA GLN A 802 26.38 -4.34 14.75
C GLN A 802 26.72 -3.43 13.56
N ASN A 803 26.78 -2.14 13.85
CA ASN A 803 26.98 -1.06 12.90
C ASN A 803 28.36 -1.11 12.22
N ASP A 804 28.37 -1.54 10.97
CA ASP A 804 29.53 -1.72 10.13
C ASP A 804 29.76 -0.54 9.17
N ILE A 805 31.00 -0.43 8.67
CA ILE A 805 31.35 0.53 7.61
C ILE A 805 31.97 -0.24 6.44
N ILE A 806 31.27 -0.30 5.33
CA ILE A 806 31.62 -1.11 4.16
C ILE A 806 31.89 -0.21 2.95
N TYR A 807 32.96 -0.52 2.21
CA TYR A 807 33.30 0.08 0.92
C TYR A 807 33.50 -1.04 -0.10
N GLY A 808 32.74 -1.06 -1.19
CA GLY A 808 32.97 -1.96 -2.34
C GLY A 808 34.26 -1.60 -3.08
N ASP A 809 34.40 -0.30 -3.39
CA ASP A 809 35.48 0.33 -4.16
C ASP A 809 35.30 0.12 -5.69
N GLU A 810 36.28 -0.37 -6.45
CA GLU A 810 36.14 -0.54 -7.91
C GLU A 810 35.65 -1.95 -8.28
N GLY A 811 34.52 -2.11 -8.94
CA GLY A 811 34.01 -3.42 -9.39
C GLY A 811 32.50 -3.53 -9.22
N ASP A 812 31.87 -4.51 -9.87
CA ASP A 812 30.45 -4.79 -9.63
C ASP A 812 30.35 -5.73 -8.41
N ASP A 813 30.05 -5.18 -7.24
CA ASP A 813 30.17 -5.83 -5.93
C ASP A 813 28.82 -6.36 -5.40
N GLU A 814 28.88 -7.39 -4.55
CA GLU A 814 27.72 -7.97 -3.84
C GLU A 814 27.90 -7.72 -2.32
N ILE A 815 27.15 -6.78 -1.76
CA ILE A 815 27.34 -6.26 -0.39
C ILE A 815 26.11 -6.50 0.48
N TYR A 816 26.32 -7.08 1.66
CA TYR A 816 25.32 -7.26 2.71
C TYR A 816 25.76 -6.56 3.99
N GLY A 817 24.95 -5.64 4.52
CA GLY A 817 25.14 -5.05 5.84
C GLY A 817 24.87 -6.06 6.96
N ASP A 818 23.75 -6.77 6.82
CA ASP A 818 23.20 -7.76 7.77
C ASP A 818 22.48 -7.10 8.97
N ASP A 819 22.90 -7.35 10.22
CA ASP A 819 22.24 -6.80 11.43
C ASP A 819 22.98 -5.55 11.92
N GLY A 820 22.36 -4.37 11.96
CA GLY A 820 22.95 -3.16 12.54
C GLY A 820 22.57 -1.90 11.77
N ASP A 821 22.84 -0.72 12.33
CA ASP A 821 22.72 0.52 11.54
C ASP A 821 24.05 0.75 10.80
N ASP A 822 24.11 0.30 9.54
CA ASP A 822 25.31 0.19 8.74
C ASP A 822 25.57 1.43 7.88
N THR A 823 26.81 1.57 7.43
CA THR A 823 27.19 2.59 6.44
C THR A 823 27.90 1.92 5.28
N ILE A 824 27.21 1.84 4.15
CA ILE A 824 27.64 1.13 2.95
C ILE A 824 27.90 2.13 1.82
N ASN A 825 28.96 1.89 1.05
CA ASN A 825 29.30 2.68 -0.13
C ASN A 825 29.82 1.77 -1.24
N GLY A 826 29.07 1.61 -2.32
CA GLY A 826 29.42 0.80 -3.49
C GLY A 826 30.68 1.33 -4.19
N ASN A 827 30.59 2.56 -4.67
CA ASN A 827 31.58 3.34 -5.44
C ASN A 827 31.46 3.13 -6.96
N ASP A 828 32.46 2.56 -7.63
CA ASP A 828 32.47 2.49 -9.09
C ASP A 828 32.06 1.06 -9.52
N GLY A 829 30.94 0.86 -10.21
CA GLY A 829 30.49 -0.45 -10.69
C GLY A 829 28.98 -0.62 -10.57
N ASP A 830 28.43 -1.65 -11.22
CA ASP A 830 26.99 -1.95 -11.12
C ASP A 830 26.75 -2.82 -9.86
N ASP A 831 26.55 -2.21 -8.70
CA ASP A 831 26.57 -2.90 -7.39
C ASP A 831 25.20 -3.50 -6.99
N GLU A 832 25.23 -4.62 -6.26
CA GLU A 832 24.06 -5.22 -5.58
C GLU A 832 24.24 -5.08 -4.06
N ILE A 833 23.42 -4.24 -3.43
CA ILE A 833 23.54 -3.87 -2.02
C ILE A 833 22.25 -4.17 -1.25
N ASP A 834 22.36 -4.84 -0.11
CA ASP A 834 21.28 -5.09 0.86
C ASP A 834 21.73 -4.58 2.23
N GLY A 835 21.05 -3.56 2.77
CA GLY A 835 21.33 -2.98 4.09
C GLY A 835 21.05 -3.96 5.21
N GLY A 836 19.82 -4.48 5.26
CA GLY A 836 19.43 -5.56 6.14
C GLY A 836 18.49 -5.10 7.26
N GLN A 837 18.96 -5.12 8.51
CA GLN A 837 18.15 -4.74 9.68
C GLN A 837 18.81 -3.57 10.42
N GLY A 838 18.16 -2.42 10.48
CA GLY A 838 18.68 -1.24 11.18
C GLY A 838 18.42 0.03 10.38
N ASP A 839 18.75 1.20 10.95
CA ASP A 839 18.61 2.46 10.21
C ASP A 839 19.87 2.72 9.35
N ASP A 840 19.89 2.22 8.12
CA ASP A 840 21.09 2.15 7.27
C ASP A 840 21.39 3.44 6.49
N ILE A 841 22.67 3.61 6.10
CA ILE A 841 23.12 4.66 5.19
C ILE A 841 23.84 4.02 4.00
N ILE A 842 23.23 4.07 2.83
CA ILE A 842 23.71 3.39 1.63
C ILE A 842 23.95 4.41 0.50
N HIS A 843 25.09 4.31 -0.16
CA HIS A 843 25.38 5.07 -1.39
C HIS A 843 25.87 4.12 -2.49
N GLY A 844 25.20 4.06 -3.64
CA GLY A 844 25.64 3.32 -4.83
C GLY A 844 26.84 3.98 -5.51
N ASN A 845 26.69 5.26 -5.83
CA ASN A 845 27.59 6.16 -6.56
C ASN A 845 27.59 5.97 -8.09
N ASP A 846 28.66 5.50 -8.73
CA ASP A 846 28.77 5.48 -10.20
C ASP A 846 28.47 4.05 -10.72
N GLY A 847 27.37 3.83 -11.42
CA GLY A 847 26.98 2.52 -11.97
C GLY A 847 25.47 2.34 -12.03
N ASP A 848 24.98 1.31 -12.71
CA ASP A 848 23.54 0.97 -12.67
C ASP A 848 23.30 0.06 -11.43
N ASP A 849 23.02 0.67 -10.28
CA ASP A 849 23.02 -0.02 -8.98
C ASP A 849 21.66 -0.65 -8.63
N THR A 850 21.66 -1.74 -7.85
CA THR A 850 20.47 -2.31 -7.23
C THR A 850 20.62 -2.30 -5.71
N ILE A 851 19.81 -1.49 -5.04
CA ILE A 851 19.91 -1.24 -3.61
C ILE A 851 18.60 -1.55 -2.91
N ARG A 852 18.69 -2.29 -1.79
CA ARG A 852 17.62 -2.50 -0.82
C ARG A 852 18.05 -1.93 0.54
N GLY A 853 17.21 -1.10 1.16
CA GLY A 853 17.37 -0.62 2.53
C GLY A 853 17.15 -1.75 3.52
N GLY A 854 15.93 -2.26 3.58
CA GLY A 854 15.55 -3.39 4.43
C GLY A 854 14.59 -2.94 5.52
N ALA A 855 14.83 -3.34 6.77
CA ALA A 855 13.97 -2.93 7.87
C ALA A 855 14.62 -1.81 8.68
N GLY A 856 13.99 -0.64 8.76
CA GLY A 856 14.53 0.51 9.47
C GLY A 856 14.19 1.81 8.75
N ASN A 857 14.68 2.95 9.25
CA ASN A 857 14.52 4.23 8.54
C ASN A 857 15.82 4.53 7.81
N ASP A 858 15.86 4.15 6.56
CA ASP A 858 17.07 4.09 5.77
C ASP A 858 17.32 5.39 5.01
N ARG A 859 18.60 5.62 4.68
CA ARG A 859 19.02 6.68 3.77
C ARG A 859 19.74 6.06 2.59
N ILE A 860 19.10 6.11 1.43
CA ILE A 860 19.58 5.50 0.19
C ILE A 860 19.88 6.60 -0.84
N GLU A 861 21.05 6.54 -1.48
CA GLU A 861 21.46 7.40 -2.60
C GLU A 861 21.99 6.52 -3.74
N GLY A 862 21.31 6.50 -4.89
CA GLY A 862 21.70 5.74 -6.09
C GLY A 862 22.96 6.31 -6.70
N GLY A 863 22.87 7.49 -7.32
CA GLY A 863 24.04 8.26 -7.77
C GLY A 863 24.01 8.57 -9.26
N GLN A 864 24.90 7.98 -10.05
CA GLN A 864 24.95 8.12 -11.50
C GLN A 864 24.71 6.76 -12.16
N GLY A 865 23.68 6.64 -12.97
CA GLY A 865 23.32 5.37 -13.63
C GLY A 865 21.81 5.22 -13.68
N ASP A 866 21.30 4.18 -14.32
CA ASP A 866 19.88 3.85 -14.23
C ASP A 866 19.69 2.91 -13.01
N ASP A 867 19.37 3.47 -11.84
CA ASP A 867 19.38 2.75 -10.56
C ASP A 867 18.04 2.10 -10.20
N ARG A 868 18.08 1.04 -9.39
CA ARG A 868 16.89 0.44 -8.75
C ARG A 868 17.02 0.50 -7.23
N LEU A 869 16.17 1.31 -6.59
CA LEU A 869 16.20 1.58 -5.15
C LEU A 869 14.90 1.12 -4.47
N ILE A 870 15.00 0.41 -3.36
CA ILE A 870 13.87 -0.13 -2.58
C ILE A 870 14.08 0.22 -1.10
N GLY A 871 13.12 0.94 -0.49
CA GLY A 871 13.10 1.26 0.94
C GLY A 871 12.80 0.05 1.82
N ASP A 872 11.72 -0.69 1.49
CA ASP A 872 11.12 -1.78 2.27
C ASP A 872 10.31 -1.27 3.50
N GLU A 873 10.69 -1.60 4.74
CA GLU A 873 9.90 -1.26 5.94
C GLU A 873 10.52 -0.08 6.71
N GLY A 874 9.81 1.05 6.78
CA GLY A 874 10.14 2.19 7.64
C GLY A 874 10.00 3.52 6.92
N ASN A 875 10.38 4.62 7.56
CA ASN A 875 10.26 5.95 6.96
C ASN A 875 11.58 6.33 6.30
N ASP A 876 11.69 6.04 5.02
CA ASP A 876 12.93 6.07 4.27
C ASP A 876 13.19 7.41 3.57
N HIS A 877 14.47 7.65 3.30
CA HIS A 877 14.93 8.78 2.50
C HIS A 877 15.69 8.26 1.29
N ILE A 878 15.07 8.34 0.12
CA ILE A 878 15.57 7.77 -1.14
C ILE A 878 15.90 8.89 -2.13
N GLU A 879 17.14 8.92 -2.64
CA GLU A 879 17.60 9.82 -3.70
C GLU A 879 18.08 8.97 -4.90
N GLY A 880 17.40 9.05 -6.06
CA GLY A 880 17.77 8.35 -7.30
C GLY A 880 19.10 8.87 -7.87
N GLY A 881 19.09 10.09 -8.42
CA GLY A 881 20.31 10.78 -8.83
C GLY A 881 20.28 11.21 -10.30
N ASP A 882 21.37 10.98 -11.03
CA ASP A 882 21.46 11.18 -12.47
C ASP A 882 21.14 9.84 -13.17
N GLY A 883 19.97 9.66 -13.78
CA GLY A 883 19.54 8.33 -14.23
C GLY A 883 18.11 8.28 -14.74
N ASN A 884 17.67 7.18 -15.35
CA ASN A 884 16.24 6.84 -15.37
C ASN A 884 16.03 5.80 -14.29
N ASP A 885 15.71 6.27 -13.10
CA ASP A 885 15.74 5.45 -11.90
C ASP A 885 14.39 4.78 -11.66
N LEU A 886 14.41 3.66 -10.93
CA LEU A 886 13.23 2.98 -10.44
C LEU A 886 13.24 2.93 -8.91
N LEU A 887 12.33 3.67 -8.28
CA LEU A 887 12.31 3.92 -6.84
C LEU A 887 11.02 3.38 -6.21
N TYR A 888 11.16 2.67 -5.09
CA TYR A 888 10.05 2.19 -4.25
C TYR A 888 10.29 2.64 -2.80
N GLY A 889 9.33 3.36 -2.21
CA GLY A 889 9.30 3.63 -0.76
C GLY A 889 8.84 2.41 0.02
N ASP A 890 7.75 1.79 -0.44
CA ASP A 890 7.07 0.65 0.20
C ASP A 890 6.33 1.06 1.50
N ASN A 891 6.66 0.54 2.67
CA ASN A 891 5.84 0.77 3.87
C ASN A 891 6.42 1.86 4.79
N GLY A 892 5.78 3.02 4.88
CA GLY A 892 6.11 4.08 5.84
C GLY A 892 5.87 5.47 5.27
N ASP A 893 6.07 6.52 6.07
CA ASP A 893 6.00 7.89 5.51
C ASP A 893 7.36 8.27 4.92
N ASP A 894 7.51 8.12 3.61
CA ASP A 894 8.78 8.20 2.90
C ASP A 894 9.08 9.58 2.31
N THR A 895 10.36 9.82 2.05
CA THR A 895 10.82 10.97 1.28
C THR A 895 11.64 10.50 0.09
N ILE A 896 11.06 10.62 -1.10
CA ILE A 896 11.63 10.10 -2.35
C ILE A 896 11.94 11.25 -3.31
N ASN A 897 13.10 11.22 -3.94
CA ASN A 897 13.51 12.19 -4.96
C ASN A 897 14.17 11.48 -6.15
N GLY A 898 13.52 11.49 -7.32
CA GLY A 898 14.02 10.86 -8.56
C GLY A 898 15.33 11.49 -9.01
N GLY A 899 15.33 12.80 -9.24
CA GLY A 899 16.56 13.53 -9.55
C GLY A 899 16.56 14.07 -10.97
N THR A 900 17.40 13.53 -11.85
CA THR A 900 17.42 13.92 -13.26
C THR A 900 17.36 12.71 -14.17
N GLY A 901 16.50 12.78 -15.18
CA GLY A 901 16.19 11.74 -16.15
C GLY A 901 14.71 11.37 -16.01
N ASN A 902 14.25 10.33 -16.68
CA ASN A 902 12.82 10.00 -16.66
C ASN A 902 12.61 8.90 -15.63
N ASP A 903 12.24 9.29 -14.42
CA ASP A 903 12.22 8.40 -13.26
C ASP A 903 10.85 7.73 -13.12
N GLN A 904 10.85 6.55 -12.51
CA GLN A 904 9.64 5.82 -12.15
C GLN A 904 9.60 5.64 -10.64
N ILE A 905 8.65 6.30 -9.98
CA ILE A 905 8.58 6.41 -8.53
C ILE A 905 7.26 5.82 -8.01
N TYR A 906 7.36 4.98 -6.99
CA TYR A 906 6.26 4.45 -6.20
C TYR A 906 6.46 4.87 -4.74
N GLY A 907 5.49 5.61 -4.19
CA GLY A 907 5.43 5.98 -2.76
C GLY A 907 5.24 4.74 -1.91
N GLY A 908 4.03 4.20 -1.89
CA GLY A 908 3.71 2.97 -1.17
C GLY A 908 2.58 3.17 -0.17
N GLU A 909 2.69 2.56 1.00
CA GLU A 909 1.77 2.80 2.12
C GLU A 909 2.33 3.89 3.04
N GLY A 910 1.64 5.01 3.21
CA GLY A 910 2.04 6.05 4.15
C GLY A 910 1.79 7.46 3.63
N ASP A 911 1.93 8.49 4.47
CA ASP A 911 1.80 9.88 4.00
C ASP A 911 3.13 10.34 3.36
N ASP A 912 3.31 10.09 2.06
CA ASP A 912 4.60 10.22 1.38
C ASP A 912 4.93 11.63 0.89
N LYS A 913 6.23 11.83 0.67
CA LYS A 913 6.74 13.05 0.06
C LYS A 913 7.65 12.76 -1.13
N ILE A 914 7.10 12.99 -2.32
CA ILE A 914 7.73 12.59 -3.58
C ILE A 914 8.11 13.81 -4.42
N TYR A 915 9.31 13.78 -5.00
CA TYR A 915 9.78 14.71 -6.02
C TYR A 915 10.26 13.93 -7.25
N GLY A 916 9.68 14.18 -8.43
CA GLY A 916 10.15 13.61 -9.70
C GLY A 916 11.52 14.19 -10.06
N GLY A 917 11.56 15.50 -10.33
CA GLY A 917 12.80 16.22 -10.54
C GLY A 917 12.88 16.85 -11.93
N GLN A 918 13.88 16.49 -12.72
CA GLN A 918 14.02 16.93 -14.11
C GLN A 918 13.86 15.76 -15.06
N GLY A 919 12.94 15.85 -15.99
CA GLY A 919 12.67 14.79 -16.97
C GLY A 919 11.18 14.51 -16.99
N ASN A 920 10.78 13.53 -17.78
CA ASN A 920 9.38 13.15 -17.89
C ASN A 920 9.15 11.98 -16.95
N ASP A 921 8.70 12.28 -15.74
CA ASP A 921 8.64 11.34 -14.63
C ASP A 921 7.29 10.63 -14.56
N LYS A 922 7.30 9.41 -14.02
CA LYS A 922 6.10 8.64 -13.73
C LYS A 922 6.01 8.39 -12.24
N ILE A 923 4.99 8.96 -11.60
CA ILE A 923 4.87 8.99 -10.14
C ILE A 923 3.54 8.41 -9.70
N TYR A 924 3.60 7.48 -8.75
CA TYR A 924 2.44 6.89 -8.07
C TYR A 924 2.57 7.11 -6.57
N GLY A 925 1.64 7.85 -5.96
CA GLY A 925 1.53 8.04 -4.50
C GLY A 925 1.15 6.73 -3.80
N LEU A 926 0.03 6.15 -4.23
CA LEU A 926 -0.59 4.92 -3.72
C LEU A 926 -1.47 5.19 -2.48
N GLU A 927 -1.20 4.58 -1.33
CA GLU A 927 -2.08 4.66 -0.16
C GLU A 927 -1.57 5.71 0.82
N GLY A 928 -2.33 6.77 1.08
CA GLY A 928 -1.94 7.79 2.06
C GLY A 928 -2.27 9.21 1.60
N ASN A 929 -1.98 10.21 2.44
CA ASN A 929 -2.17 11.61 2.04
C ASN A 929 -0.86 12.19 1.56
N ASP A 930 -0.59 12.02 0.27
CA ASP A 930 0.72 12.26 -0.30
C ASP A 930 0.95 13.72 -0.67
N THR A 931 2.21 14.11 -0.71
CA THR A 931 2.65 15.37 -1.27
C THR A 931 3.62 15.12 -2.42
N ILE A 932 3.14 15.31 -3.64
CA ILE A 932 3.86 14.98 -4.88
C ILE A 932 4.19 16.25 -5.67
N TYR A 933 5.43 16.34 -6.14
CA TYR A 933 5.94 17.37 -7.05
C TYR A 933 6.52 16.68 -8.29
N GLY A 934 5.96 16.92 -9.48
CA GLY A 934 6.47 16.42 -10.76
C GLY A 934 7.83 17.01 -11.06
N GLY A 935 7.87 18.31 -11.30
CA GLY A 935 9.12 19.06 -11.47
C GLY A 935 9.19 19.71 -12.84
N GLU A 936 10.27 19.50 -13.58
CA GLU A 936 10.40 20.04 -14.94
C GLU A 936 10.39 18.90 -15.97
N GLY A 937 9.41 18.90 -16.88
CA GLY A 937 9.24 17.91 -17.93
C GLY A 937 7.76 17.60 -18.12
N ASP A 938 7.40 16.72 -19.05
CA ASP A 938 5.99 16.31 -19.19
C ASP A 938 5.74 15.08 -18.31
N ASP A 939 5.13 15.26 -17.13
CA ASP A 939 5.02 14.25 -16.07
C ASP A 939 3.68 13.50 -16.07
N GLU A 940 3.66 12.25 -15.61
CA GLU A 940 2.46 11.44 -15.36
C GLU A 940 2.37 11.11 -13.86
N ILE A 941 1.40 11.72 -13.16
CA ILE A 941 1.28 11.65 -11.70
C ILE A 941 -0.12 11.13 -11.31
N ALA A 942 -0.14 10.13 -10.44
CA ALA A 942 -1.35 9.64 -9.79
C ALA A 942 -1.19 9.66 -8.25
N GLY A 943 -2.10 10.34 -7.56
CA GLY A 943 -2.20 10.35 -6.09
C GLY A 943 -2.66 9.00 -5.56
N ALA A 944 -3.81 8.52 -6.06
CA ALA A 944 -4.48 7.28 -5.68
C ALA A 944 -5.38 7.45 -4.45
N ASN A 945 -5.17 6.72 -3.36
CA ASN A 945 -6.10 6.72 -2.23
C ASN A 945 -5.64 7.71 -1.16
N GLY A 946 -6.42 8.75 -0.88
CA GLY A 946 -6.16 9.68 0.22
C GLY A 946 -6.42 11.13 -0.16
N ASN A 947 -6.07 12.09 0.70
CA ASN A 947 -6.28 13.52 0.38
C ASN A 947 -4.95 14.15 -0.03
N ASP A 948 -4.66 14.10 -1.31
CA ASP A 948 -3.34 14.36 -1.85
C ASP A 948 -3.09 15.84 -2.15
N ILE A 949 -1.80 16.17 -2.24
CA ILE A 949 -1.32 17.45 -2.76
C ILE A 949 -0.41 17.16 -3.95
N ILE A 950 -0.92 17.39 -5.15
CA ILE A 950 -0.22 17.12 -6.42
C ILE A 950 0.17 18.44 -7.08
N LYS A 951 1.40 18.53 -7.58
CA LYS A 951 1.87 19.65 -8.40
C LYS A 951 2.62 19.14 -9.62
N GLY A 952 2.14 19.47 -10.82
CA GLY A 952 2.87 19.20 -12.07
C GLY A 952 4.13 20.05 -12.20
N ASP A 953 4.07 21.30 -11.74
CA ASP A 953 5.13 22.31 -11.82
C ASP A 953 5.37 22.82 -13.25
N GLY A 954 6.24 22.24 -14.07
CA GLY A 954 6.54 22.80 -15.40
C GLY A 954 6.59 21.74 -16.48
N GLY A 955 5.66 21.76 -17.43
CA GLY A 955 5.39 20.58 -18.25
C GLY A 955 4.08 20.68 -18.99
N ASN A 956 3.77 19.71 -19.84
CA ASN A 956 2.36 19.43 -20.16
C ASN A 956 2.00 18.15 -19.44
N ASP A 957 1.48 18.29 -18.23
CA ASP A 957 1.41 17.18 -17.28
C ASP A 957 0.07 16.44 -17.36
N ILE A 958 0.09 15.18 -16.93
CA ILE A 958 -1.10 14.38 -16.69
C ILE A 958 -1.20 14.14 -15.19
N LEU A 959 -2.19 14.75 -14.55
CA LEU A 959 -2.36 14.72 -13.09
C LEU A 959 -3.68 14.04 -12.73
N GLN A 960 -3.64 13.05 -11.85
CA GLN A 960 -4.81 12.31 -11.35
C GLN A 960 -4.82 12.33 -9.82
N GLY A 961 -5.86 12.89 -9.20
CA GLY A 961 -6.09 12.77 -7.75
C GLY A 961 -6.53 11.35 -7.38
N ASN A 962 -7.58 10.87 -8.04
CA ASN A 962 -8.31 9.63 -7.74
C ASN A 962 -9.19 9.77 -6.49
N ASP A 963 -9.08 8.91 -5.48
CA ASP A 963 -10.04 8.84 -4.38
C ASP A 963 -9.61 9.78 -3.26
N GLY A 964 -10.37 10.83 -2.95
CA GLY A 964 -9.81 11.82 -2.02
C GLY A 964 -10.58 13.09 -1.79
N ASN A 965 -9.88 14.13 -1.36
CA ASN A 965 -10.33 15.52 -1.49
C ASN A 965 -9.05 16.30 -1.76
N ASP A 966 -8.66 16.26 -3.02
CA ASP A 966 -7.29 16.51 -3.43
C ASP A 966 -7.05 17.98 -3.68
N LYS A 967 -5.77 18.36 -3.68
CA LYS A 967 -5.32 19.67 -4.12
C LYS A 967 -4.35 19.51 -5.26
N ILE A 968 -4.83 19.80 -6.47
CA ILE A 968 -4.05 19.61 -7.68
C ILE A 968 -3.70 20.98 -8.27
N TYR A 969 -2.42 21.19 -8.56
CA TYR A 969 -1.90 22.38 -9.24
C TYR A 969 -1.24 21.94 -10.55
N GLY A 970 -1.75 22.40 -11.70
CA GLY A 970 -1.20 22.10 -13.03
C GLY A 970 0.23 22.61 -13.16
N GLY A 971 0.36 23.95 -13.19
CA GLY A 971 1.66 24.61 -13.24
C GLY A 971 1.84 25.43 -14.51
N GLU A 972 3.04 25.41 -15.10
CA GLU A 972 3.32 26.00 -16.41
C GLU A 972 3.16 24.97 -17.54
N GLY A 973 2.11 25.10 -18.36
CA GLY A 973 1.99 24.41 -19.65
C GLY A 973 0.58 23.92 -19.91
N ASP A 974 0.35 23.17 -21.00
CA ASP A 974 -1.00 22.75 -21.37
C ASP A 974 -1.34 21.42 -20.65
N ASP A 975 -1.84 21.49 -19.42
CA ASP A 975 -2.02 20.32 -18.54
C ASP A 975 -3.35 19.58 -18.75
N THR A 976 -3.35 18.29 -18.41
CA THR A 976 -4.57 17.47 -18.30
C THR A 976 -4.74 17.01 -16.86
N ILE A 977 -5.81 17.46 -16.21
CA ILE A 977 -6.05 17.25 -14.78
C ILE A 977 -7.36 16.51 -14.55
N TYR A 978 -7.33 15.47 -13.73
CA TYR A 978 -8.47 14.71 -13.24
C TYR A 978 -8.50 14.83 -11.72
N GLY A 979 -9.59 15.37 -11.15
CA GLY A 979 -9.84 15.38 -9.70
C GLY A 979 -10.01 13.95 -9.21
N GLY A 980 -11.16 13.35 -9.50
CA GLY A 980 -11.43 11.96 -9.19
C GLY A 980 -12.69 11.86 -8.33
N GLU A 981 -12.69 11.00 -7.34
CA GLU A 981 -13.77 10.97 -6.36
C GLU A 981 -13.50 11.93 -5.20
N GLY A 982 -14.54 12.65 -4.78
CA GLY A 982 -14.54 13.52 -3.61
C GLY A 982 -14.44 15.00 -3.96
N ASN A 983 -14.31 15.87 -2.95
CA ASN A 983 -14.48 17.31 -3.16
C ASN A 983 -13.11 17.97 -3.39
N ASP A 984 -12.73 18.08 -4.64
CA ASP A 984 -11.38 18.47 -5.02
C ASP A 984 -11.20 19.98 -5.13
N THR A 985 -9.96 20.40 -4.99
CA THR A 985 -9.53 21.77 -5.28
C THR A 985 -8.47 21.75 -6.37
N ILE A 986 -8.87 22.17 -7.57
CA ILE A 986 -8.01 22.10 -8.76
C ILE A 986 -7.65 23.52 -9.22
N ASP A 987 -6.38 23.78 -9.46
CA ASP A 987 -5.88 25.03 -10.06
C ASP A 987 -4.99 24.73 -11.27
N GLY A 988 -5.49 25.03 -12.48
CA GLY A 988 -4.75 24.85 -13.73
C GLY A 988 -3.63 25.87 -13.94
N GLU A 989 -3.54 26.93 -13.13
CA GLU A 989 -2.50 27.96 -13.20
C GLU A 989 -2.25 28.60 -14.59
N PHE A 990 -1.28 28.15 -15.39
CA PHE A 990 -0.92 28.76 -16.67
C PHE A 990 -0.95 27.75 -17.83
N GLY A 991 -1.55 28.13 -18.96
CA GLY A 991 -1.59 27.31 -20.16
C GLY A 991 -3.03 26.99 -20.56
N ASN A 992 -3.23 26.25 -21.65
CA ASN A 992 -4.58 25.88 -22.10
C ASN A 992 -4.91 24.50 -21.56
N ASN A 993 -5.48 24.47 -20.36
CA ASN A 993 -5.65 23.25 -19.59
C ASN A 993 -6.91 22.48 -19.99
N THR A 994 -6.91 21.18 -19.77
CA THR A 994 -8.10 20.33 -19.79
C THR A 994 -8.32 19.77 -18.40
N ILE A 995 -9.39 20.21 -17.72
CA ILE A 995 -9.66 19.90 -16.32
C ILE A 995 -10.98 19.16 -16.20
N TYR A 996 -10.98 18.03 -15.49
CA TYR A 996 -12.15 17.26 -15.10
C TYR A 996 -12.21 17.24 -13.57
N GLY A 997 -13.28 17.77 -12.97
CA GLY A 997 -13.55 17.59 -11.53
C GLY A 997 -13.90 16.14 -11.22
N ASN A 998 -14.76 15.56 -12.06
CA ASN A 998 -15.32 14.21 -11.93
C ASN A 998 -16.41 14.16 -10.87
N GLU A 999 -16.23 13.53 -9.72
CA GLU A 999 -17.33 13.33 -8.77
C GLU A 999 -17.10 14.01 -7.44
N GLY A 1000 -18.06 14.81 -6.99
CA GLY A 1000 -17.99 15.54 -5.73
C GLY A 1000 -18.29 17.02 -5.92
N ASP A 1001 -18.43 17.77 -4.82
CA ASP A 1001 -18.67 19.22 -4.91
C ASP A 1001 -17.32 19.96 -5.12
N ASP A 1002 -16.87 20.06 -6.36
CA ASP A 1002 -15.51 20.52 -6.69
C ASP A 1002 -15.34 22.04 -6.65
N THR A 1003 -14.08 22.46 -6.48
CA THR A 1003 -13.66 23.85 -6.66
C THR A 1003 -12.54 23.94 -7.69
N ILE A 1004 -12.89 24.42 -8.89
CA ILE A 1004 -12.00 24.44 -10.05
C ILE A 1004 -11.63 25.87 -10.44
N TYR A 1005 -10.34 26.09 -10.64
CA TYR A 1005 -9.74 27.32 -11.13
C TYR A 1005 -9.02 27.02 -12.46
N GLY A 1006 -9.52 27.54 -13.57
CA GLY A 1006 -8.95 27.30 -14.91
C GLY A 1006 -7.56 27.90 -15.10
N GLY A 1007 -7.41 29.16 -14.68
CA GLY A 1007 -6.13 29.87 -14.69
C GLY A 1007 -6.00 30.89 -15.81
N GLU A 1008 -4.79 31.07 -16.35
CA GLU A 1008 -4.54 31.86 -17.55
C GLU A 1008 -4.47 30.96 -18.79
N GLY A 1009 -5.40 31.09 -19.73
CA GLY A 1009 -5.35 30.32 -20.96
C GLY A 1009 -6.72 30.14 -21.59
N ASN A 1010 -6.83 29.32 -22.62
CA ASN A 1010 -8.15 28.96 -23.16
C ASN A 1010 -8.47 27.55 -22.65
N ASP A 1011 -9.03 27.48 -21.46
CA ASP A 1011 -9.19 26.23 -20.73
C ASP A 1011 -10.45 25.48 -21.17
N LYS A 1012 -10.41 24.15 -21.05
CA LYS A 1012 -11.58 23.29 -21.10
C LYS A 1012 -11.82 22.74 -19.70
N ILE A 1013 -12.99 23.03 -19.15
CA ILE A 1013 -13.32 22.66 -17.78
C ILE A 1013 -14.63 21.87 -17.79
N TYR A 1014 -14.60 20.71 -17.17
CA TYR A 1014 -15.73 19.83 -16.92
C TYR A 1014 -15.87 19.72 -15.40
N GLY A 1015 -16.99 20.21 -14.84
CA GLY A 1015 -17.30 20.12 -13.41
C GLY A 1015 -17.48 18.67 -13.01
N GLY A 1016 -18.51 18.03 -13.58
CA GLY A 1016 -18.77 16.61 -13.40
C GLY A 1016 -20.07 16.39 -12.63
N GLN A 1017 -20.09 15.42 -11.72
CA GLN A 1017 -21.20 15.19 -10.81
C GLN A 1017 -20.96 15.96 -9.51
N GLY A 1018 -21.89 16.82 -9.11
CA GLY A 1018 -21.77 17.55 -7.84
C GLY A 1018 -22.20 18.99 -7.97
N ASN A 1019 -22.15 19.76 -6.89
CA ASN A 1019 -22.47 21.18 -6.92
C ASN A 1019 -21.18 22.00 -7.01
N ASP A 1020 -20.70 22.19 -8.23
CA ASP A 1020 -19.34 22.65 -8.46
C ASP A 1020 -19.21 24.17 -8.38
N LYS A 1021 -18.00 24.63 -8.07
CA LYS A 1021 -17.60 26.04 -8.19
C LYS A 1021 -16.49 26.16 -9.21
N ILE A 1022 -16.81 26.73 -10.36
CA ILE A 1022 -15.89 26.82 -11.49
C ILE A 1022 -15.53 28.28 -11.77
N TYR A 1023 -14.24 28.58 -11.88
CA TYR A 1023 -13.70 29.89 -12.22
C TYR A 1023 -12.78 29.78 -13.44
N GLY A 1024 -13.24 30.20 -14.63
CA GLY A 1024 -12.43 30.20 -15.86
C GLY A 1024 -11.36 31.29 -15.93
N TYR A 1025 -11.44 32.31 -15.07
CA TYR A 1025 -10.44 33.39 -14.97
C TYR A 1025 -10.13 34.17 -16.26
N LYS A 1026 -9.08 33.85 -17.02
CA LYS A 1026 -8.68 34.64 -18.19
C LYS A 1026 -8.52 33.77 -19.41
N GLY A 1027 -9.03 34.27 -20.53
CA GLY A 1027 -8.92 33.68 -21.86
C GLY A 1027 -10.28 33.15 -22.30
N ASN A 1028 -10.34 32.55 -23.49
CA ASN A 1028 -11.62 32.14 -24.08
C ASN A 1028 -11.91 30.69 -23.67
N ASN A 1029 -12.57 30.50 -22.55
CA ASN A 1029 -12.76 29.21 -21.93
C ASN A 1029 -13.95 28.43 -22.51
N THR A 1030 -13.90 27.12 -22.42
CA THR A 1030 -15.04 26.22 -22.65
C THR A 1030 -15.35 25.52 -21.33
N ILE A 1031 -16.51 25.82 -20.73
CA ILE A 1031 -16.89 25.33 -19.40
C ILE A 1031 -18.18 24.53 -19.51
N MET A 1032 -18.19 23.35 -18.88
CA MET A 1032 -19.36 22.49 -18.72
C MET A 1032 -19.54 22.22 -17.22
N GLY A 1033 -20.67 22.63 -16.64
CA GLY A 1033 -21.04 22.28 -15.25
C GLY A 1033 -21.30 20.78 -15.12
N GLU A 1034 -22.14 20.27 -16.03
CA GLU A 1034 -22.57 18.86 -16.09
C GLU A 1034 -23.72 18.57 -15.14
N SER A 1035 -23.59 17.70 -14.14
CA SER A 1035 -24.72 17.31 -13.28
C SER A 1035 -24.63 17.96 -11.91
N GLY A 1036 -25.61 18.78 -11.53
CA GLY A 1036 -25.76 19.21 -10.14
C GLY A 1036 -26.33 20.60 -9.97
N LYS A 1037 -25.68 21.49 -9.22
CA LYS A 1037 -26.14 22.90 -9.10
C LYS A 1037 -24.93 23.79 -9.03
N ASP A 1038 -24.50 24.19 -10.20
CA ASP A 1038 -23.15 24.69 -10.36
C ASP A 1038 -23.12 26.21 -10.21
N SER A 1039 -21.98 26.70 -9.74
CA SER A 1039 -21.66 28.11 -9.66
C SER A 1039 -20.51 28.41 -10.59
N ILE A 1040 -20.82 28.87 -11.80
CA ILE A 1040 -19.88 29.03 -12.90
C ILE A 1040 -19.56 30.53 -13.11
N TYR A 1041 -18.28 30.85 -13.17
CA TYR A 1041 -17.75 32.18 -13.49
C TYR A 1041 -16.81 32.06 -14.69
N GLY A 1042 -17.23 32.53 -15.88
CA GLY A 1042 -16.45 32.51 -17.12
C GLY A 1042 -15.14 33.29 -16.99
N GLY A 1043 -15.25 34.60 -16.77
CA GLY A 1043 -14.11 35.45 -16.45
C GLY A 1043 -13.88 36.54 -17.49
N ASP A 1044 -12.61 36.84 -17.78
CA ASP A 1044 -12.21 37.73 -18.88
C ASP A 1044 -12.03 36.90 -20.16
N GLY A 1045 -12.73 37.17 -21.25
CA GLY A 1045 -12.54 36.45 -22.52
C GLY A 1045 -13.87 36.25 -23.24
N ASP A 1046 -13.84 35.73 -24.48
CA ASP A 1046 -15.11 35.31 -25.12
C ASP A 1046 -15.36 33.84 -24.75
N ASP A 1047 -16.10 33.59 -23.68
CA ASP A 1047 -16.29 32.25 -23.09
C ASP A 1047 -17.45 31.47 -23.74
N THR A 1048 -17.38 30.14 -23.69
CA THR A 1048 -18.49 29.24 -24.01
C THR A 1048 -18.85 28.42 -22.78
N ILE A 1049 -20.05 28.59 -22.25
CA ILE A 1049 -20.48 28.00 -20.97
C ILE A 1049 -21.75 27.16 -21.17
N TYR A 1050 -21.74 25.95 -20.62
CA TYR A 1050 -22.88 25.05 -20.53
C TYR A 1050 -23.16 24.75 -19.04
N GLY A 1051 -24.35 25.11 -18.53
CA GLY A 1051 -24.80 24.70 -17.19
C GLY A 1051 -25.02 23.19 -17.15
N ASN A 1052 -25.88 22.72 -18.07
CA ASN A 1052 -26.31 21.32 -18.24
C ASN A 1052 -27.46 20.97 -17.29
N ASP A 1053 -27.36 19.91 -16.50
CA ASP A 1053 -28.45 19.45 -15.65
C ASP A 1053 -28.29 20.08 -14.27
N GLY A 1054 -29.20 20.98 -13.89
CA GLY A 1054 -29.04 21.66 -12.61
C GLY A 1054 -29.84 22.93 -12.45
N ASN A 1055 -29.89 23.48 -11.25
CA ASN A 1055 -30.39 24.86 -11.09
C ASN A 1055 -29.18 25.73 -10.88
N ASP A 1056 -28.58 26.14 -11.99
CA ASP A 1056 -27.23 26.67 -12.01
C ASP A 1056 -27.21 28.19 -11.83
N ILE A 1057 -26.05 28.69 -11.39
CA ILE A 1057 -25.75 30.11 -11.32
C ILE A 1057 -24.56 30.38 -12.24
N ILE A 1058 -24.82 31.05 -13.35
CA ILE A 1058 -23.83 31.28 -14.40
C ILE A 1058 -23.55 32.78 -14.54
N PHE A 1059 -22.27 33.16 -14.50
CA PHE A 1059 -21.78 34.49 -14.81
C PHE A 1059 -20.79 34.40 -15.97
N GLY A 1060 -21.10 34.98 -17.13
CA GLY A 1060 -20.15 35.13 -18.24
C GLY A 1060 -18.99 36.04 -17.85
N ASN A 1061 -19.33 37.22 -17.31
CA ASN A 1061 -18.42 38.31 -16.91
C ASN A 1061 -17.96 39.17 -18.09
N ASP A 1062 -16.66 39.41 -18.31
CA ASP A 1062 -16.17 40.38 -19.29
C ASP A 1062 -15.87 39.64 -20.62
N GLY A 1063 -16.67 39.84 -21.67
CA GLY A 1063 -16.60 38.94 -22.82
C GLY A 1063 -17.74 39.11 -23.81
N ASN A 1064 -17.61 38.57 -25.03
CA ASN A 1064 -18.81 38.25 -25.82
C ASN A 1064 -19.11 36.77 -25.63
N ASP A 1065 -19.83 36.46 -24.57
CA ASP A 1065 -19.96 35.09 -24.08
C ASP A 1065 -21.07 34.35 -24.82
N THR A 1066 -20.93 33.04 -24.92
CA THR A 1066 -21.97 32.13 -25.39
C THR A 1066 -22.39 31.21 -24.25
N ILE A 1067 -23.58 31.40 -23.71
CA ILE A 1067 -24.04 30.71 -22.50
C ILE A 1067 -25.30 29.89 -22.81
N TYR A 1068 -25.28 28.63 -22.38
CA TYR A 1068 -26.40 27.71 -22.41
C TYR A 1068 -26.71 27.25 -20.98
N GLY A 1069 -27.90 27.56 -20.45
CA GLY A 1069 -28.38 27.00 -19.19
C GLY A 1069 -28.65 25.50 -19.31
N ASN A 1070 -29.39 25.14 -20.36
CA ASN A 1070 -29.81 23.80 -20.77
C ASN A 1070 -31.07 23.28 -20.08
N GLU A 1071 -31.01 22.45 -19.03
CA GLU A 1071 -32.20 21.92 -18.37
C GLU A 1071 -32.48 22.67 -17.05
N ASP A 1072 -33.63 22.39 -16.42
CA ASP A 1072 -33.98 22.86 -15.08
C ASP A 1072 -34.28 24.37 -14.88
N ASN A 1073 -33.73 25.09 -13.90
CA ASN A 1073 -34.11 26.51 -13.71
C ASN A 1073 -32.88 27.31 -13.32
N ASP A 1074 -32.36 28.04 -14.29
CA ASP A 1074 -31.05 28.67 -14.16
C ASP A 1074 -31.14 30.15 -13.84
N LEU A 1075 -30.08 30.64 -13.21
CA LEU A 1075 -29.82 32.06 -13.01
C LEU A 1075 -28.59 32.46 -13.83
N VAL A 1076 -28.82 33.14 -14.95
CA VAL A 1076 -27.77 33.48 -15.91
C VAL A 1076 -27.54 34.98 -15.98
N PHE A 1077 -26.28 35.39 -15.86
CA PHE A 1077 -25.81 36.75 -16.09
C PHE A 1077 -24.78 36.74 -17.23
N GLY A 1078 -25.08 37.40 -18.35
CA GLY A 1078 -24.14 37.59 -19.47
C GLY A 1078 -22.92 38.36 -19.01
N GLY A 1079 -23.09 39.65 -18.74
CA GLY A 1079 -22.05 40.46 -18.11
C GLY A 1079 -21.74 41.70 -18.92
N ALA A 1080 -20.50 41.86 -19.38
CA ALA A 1080 -20.06 42.99 -20.17
C ALA A 1080 -19.56 42.53 -21.54
N GLY A 1081 -20.27 42.87 -22.60
CA GLY A 1081 -19.91 42.62 -24.00
C GLY A 1081 -21.16 42.25 -24.77
N ASN A 1082 -21.07 41.57 -25.92
CA ASN A 1082 -22.29 41.25 -26.70
C ASN A 1082 -22.58 39.76 -26.58
N ASP A 1083 -23.37 39.41 -25.58
CA ASP A 1083 -23.52 38.02 -25.17
C ASP A 1083 -24.59 37.30 -26.00
N THR A 1084 -24.45 35.99 -26.11
CA THR A 1084 -25.45 35.10 -26.70
C THR A 1084 -25.86 34.09 -25.63
N ILE A 1085 -27.08 34.23 -25.12
CA ILE A 1085 -27.57 33.47 -23.96
C ILE A 1085 -28.80 32.67 -24.36
N ASP A 1086 -28.81 31.39 -24.06
CA ASP A 1086 -29.96 30.49 -24.17
C ASP A 1086 -30.22 29.86 -22.80
N GLY A 1087 -31.36 30.16 -22.18
CA GLY A 1087 -31.72 29.55 -20.89
C GLY A 1087 -31.97 28.04 -21.03
N GLY A 1088 -32.39 27.59 -22.21
CA GLY A 1088 -32.82 26.21 -22.41
C GLY A 1088 -34.24 25.96 -21.88
N LYS A 1089 -34.49 24.73 -21.42
CA LYS A 1089 -35.77 24.32 -20.86
C LYS A 1089 -35.79 24.72 -19.39
N GLY A 1090 -36.85 25.38 -18.96
CA GLY A 1090 -36.90 25.72 -17.55
C GLY A 1090 -37.85 26.82 -17.19
N ASN A 1091 -37.70 27.33 -15.97
CA ASN A 1091 -38.18 28.66 -15.64
C ASN A 1091 -36.98 29.52 -15.25
N ASP A 1092 -36.26 29.98 -16.26
CA ASP A 1092 -34.96 30.62 -16.07
C ASP A 1092 -35.07 32.09 -15.68
N ALA A 1093 -33.99 32.64 -15.15
CA ALA A 1093 -33.81 34.06 -14.87
C ALA A 1093 -32.54 34.56 -15.56
N ILE A 1094 -32.72 35.28 -16.68
CA ILE A 1094 -31.63 35.71 -17.56
C ILE A 1094 -31.46 37.23 -17.52
N TYR A 1095 -30.22 37.68 -17.33
CA TYR A 1095 -29.79 39.08 -17.40
C TYR A 1095 -28.66 39.23 -18.42
N GLY A 1096 -28.89 39.94 -19.53
CA GLY A 1096 -27.82 40.29 -20.49
C GLY A 1096 -26.77 41.21 -19.88
N ASN A 1097 -27.20 42.17 -19.07
CA ASN A 1097 -26.38 43.22 -18.46
C ASN A 1097 -25.86 44.26 -19.47
N ASN A 1098 -24.57 44.52 -19.60
CA ASN A 1098 -24.08 45.61 -20.46
C ASN A 1098 -23.70 45.05 -21.83
N GLY A 1099 -24.35 45.48 -22.90
CA GLY A 1099 -24.08 44.79 -24.15
C GLY A 1099 -24.92 45.14 -25.35
N ASN A 1100 -24.85 44.32 -26.38
CA ASN A 1100 -25.92 44.24 -27.37
C ASN A 1100 -26.26 42.76 -27.48
N ASP A 1101 -27.07 42.29 -26.55
CA ASP A 1101 -27.15 40.88 -26.21
C ASP A 1101 -28.21 40.18 -27.06
N LYS A 1102 -27.98 38.89 -27.28
CA LYS A 1102 -28.94 37.99 -27.92
C LYS A 1102 -29.41 36.98 -26.88
N ILE A 1103 -30.67 37.08 -26.51
CA ILE A 1103 -31.27 36.18 -25.54
C ILE A 1103 -32.29 35.30 -26.26
N TYR A 1104 -32.12 33.98 -26.15
CA TYR A 1104 -33.11 32.97 -26.50
C TYR A 1104 -33.87 32.61 -25.23
N GLY A 1105 -35.17 32.85 -25.22
CA GLY A 1105 -35.99 32.64 -24.02
C GLY A 1105 -37.34 32.01 -24.35
N GLU A 1106 -37.92 31.39 -23.33
CA GLU A 1106 -39.22 30.74 -23.35
C GLU A 1106 -40.27 31.55 -22.58
N LEU A 1107 -41.56 31.20 -22.73
CA LEU A 1107 -42.64 31.90 -22.02
C LEU A 1107 -42.71 31.57 -20.52
N ASN A 1108 -42.14 30.42 -20.15
CA ASN A 1108 -42.17 29.92 -18.78
C ASN A 1108 -41.13 30.62 -17.90
N ASP A 1109 -40.04 31.13 -18.50
CA ASP A 1109 -38.97 31.88 -17.85
C ASP A 1109 -39.48 32.92 -16.85
N THR A 1110 -38.84 32.94 -15.69
CA THR A 1110 -39.20 33.84 -14.60
C THR A 1110 -38.80 35.27 -14.90
N LEU A 1111 -37.69 35.47 -15.63
CA LEU A 1111 -37.18 36.78 -16.01
C LEU A 1111 -36.28 36.70 -17.25
N LEU A 1112 -36.46 37.66 -18.15
CA LEU A 1112 -35.65 37.94 -19.32
C LEU A 1112 -35.38 39.44 -19.33
N ASP A 1113 -34.14 39.83 -19.07
CA ASP A 1113 -33.73 41.24 -19.01
C ASP A 1113 -32.54 41.48 -19.93
N GLY A 1114 -32.71 42.27 -21.00
CA GLY A 1114 -31.61 42.59 -21.92
C GLY A 1114 -30.54 43.51 -21.31
N GLY A 1115 -30.91 44.36 -20.34
CA GLY A 1115 -29.98 45.25 -19.65
C GLY A 1115 -29.70 46.60 -20.35
N GLU A 1116 -28.45 47.03 -20.38
CA GLU A 1116 -28.02 48.26 -21.06
C GLU A 1116 -27.47 47.96 -22.46
N GLY A 1117 -28.17 48.43 -23.49
CA GLY A 1117 -27.62 48.57 -24.82
C GLY A 1117 -28.64 48.41 -25.92
N TYR A 1118 -28.36 47.61 -26.95
CA TYR A 1118 -29.30 47.32 -28.03
C TYR A 1118 -29.55 45.81 -28.12
N ASP A 1119 -30.57 45.36 -27.41
CA ASP A 1119 -30.71 43.95 -27.08
C ASP A 1119 -31.80 43.27 -27.93
N SER A 1120 -31.59 42.00 -28.21
CA SER A 1120 -32.42 41.18 -29.10
C SER A 1120 -32.95 39.94 -28.37
N LEU A 1121 -34.28 39.83 -28.28
CA LEU A 1121 -34.96 38.66 -27.75
C LEU A 1121 -35.49 37.77 -28.88
N TYR A 1122 -35.22 36.47 -28.79
CA TYR A 1122 -35.57 35.46 -29.78
C TYR A 1122 -36.62 34.50 -29.22
N PHE A 1123 -37.69 34.26 -30.00
CA PHE A 1123 -38.79 33.35 -29.63
C PHE A 1123 -39.13 32.35 -30.72
N ASN A 1124 -39.53 31.14 -30.31
CA ASN A 1124 -40.10 30.11 -31.18
C ASN A 1124 -41.58 29.78 -30.89
N GLU A 1125 -42.21 30.43 -29.90
CA GLU A 1125 -43.57 30.11 -29.45
C GLU A 1125 -44.61 31.23 -29.68
N ASP A 1126 -45.88 30.86 -29.84
CA ASP A 1126 -47.01 31.80 -29.92
C ASP A 1126 -47.20 32.55 -28.59
N ILE A 1127 -47.25 33.89 -28.61
CA ILE A 1127 -47.44 34.72 -27.41
C ILE A 1127 -48.82 35.41 -27.45
N ASP A 1128 -49.65 35.20 -26.42
CA ASP A 1128 -50.86 36.01 -26.20
C ASP A 1128 -50.64 37.01 -25.07
N PHE A 1129 -50.46 38.29 -25.43
CA PHE A 1129 -50.23 39.36 -24.47
C PHE A 1129 -51.41 39.57 -23.52
N ASP A 1130 -52.65 39.20 -23.87
CA ASP A 1130 -53.78 39.26 -22.93
C ASP A 1130 -53.62 38.24 -21.78
N ALA A 1131 -52.90 37.14 -22.00
CA ALA A 1131 -52.67 36.09 -21.00
C ALA A 1131 -51.51 36.40 -20.06
N ILE A 1132 -50.49 37.12 -20.54
CA ILE A 1132 -49.27 37.42 -19.77
C ILE A 1132 -49.19 38.86 -19.25
N ARG A 1133 -50.12 39.76 -19.60
CA ARG A 1133 -50.04 41.20 -19.28
C ARG A 1133 -49.83 41.51 -17.79
N ASP A 1134 -50.49 40.79 -16.90
CA ASP A 1134 -50.41 41.05 -15.46
C ASP A 1134 -49.02 40.70 -14.87
N THR A 1135 -48.25 39.85 -15.56
CA THR A 1135 -46.90 39.40 -15.18
C THR A 1135 -45.80 39.89 -16.13
N LEU A 1136 -46.15 40.43 -17.30
CA LEU A 1136 -45.22 40.83 -18.36
C LEU A 1136 -44.17 41.83 -17.87
N ASN A 1137 -44.60 42.86 -17.14
CA ASN A 1137 -43.72 43.90 -16.61
C ASN A 1137 -42.75 43.41 -15.51
N GLN A 1138 -42.88 42.14 -15.08
CA GLN A 1138 -41.97 41.49 -14.15
C GLN A 1138 -41.10 40.43 -14.84
N LYS A 1139 -41.46 40.03 -16.07
CA LYS A 1139 -40.84 38.92 -16.79
C LYS A 1139 -39.95 39.36 -17.94
N ILE A 1140 -40.29 40.42 -18.69
CA ILE A 1140 -39.53 40.83 -19.88
C ILE A 1140 -39.25 42.33 -19.85
N SER A 1141 -37.97 42.72 -19.92
CA SER A 1141 -37.54 44.13 -19.91
C SER A 1141 -36.28 44.38 -20.76
N ASN A 1142 -36.08 45.66 -21.11
CA ASN A 1142 -34.89 46.17 -21.77
C ASN A 1142 -34.52 45.46 -23.09
N PHE A 1143 -35.48 45.36 -24.01
CA PHE A 1143 -35.24 44.87 -25.38
C PHE A 1143 -35.69 45.86 -26.45
N GLU A 1144 -34.82 46.10 -27.43
CA GLU A 1144 -35.08 46.98 -28.57
C GLU A 1144 -35.48 46.18 -29.83
N GLN A 1145 -35.28 44.87 -29.81
CA GLN A 1145 -35.56 43.98 -30.94
C GLN A 1145 -36.16 42.64 -30.51
N LEU A 1146 -37.21 42.21 -31.20
CA LEU A 1146 -37.78 40.86 -31.12
C LEU A 1146 -37.56 40.12 -32.46
N HIS A 1147 -37.12 38.88 -32.41
CA HIS A 1147 -37.04 37.96 -33.56
C HIS A 1147 -38.02 36.80 -33.37
N LEU A 1148 -38.83 36.56 -34.40
CA LEU A 1148 -39.86 35.53 -34.43
C LEU A 1148 -39.42 34.37 -35.33
N GLY A 1149 -39.50 33.12 -34.84
CA GLY A 1149 -39.34 31.91 -35.64
C GLY A 1149 -37.92 31.69 -36.18
N TYR A 1150 -36.91 31.86 -35.34
CA TYR A 1150 -35.50 31.94 -35.77
C TYR A 1150 -34.88 30.61 -36.23
N THR A 1151 -35.52 29.47 -35.96
CA THR A 1151 -35.13 28.12 -36.43
C THR A 1151 -35.51 27.83 -37.89
N GLY A 1152 -36.23 28.76 -38.55
CA GLY A 1152 -36.40 28.76 -40.01
C GLY A 1152 -37.61 28.01 -40.55
N ASP A 1153 -38.47 27.41 -39.72
CA ASP A 1153 -39.74 26.83 -40.18
C ASP A 1153 -40.97 27.11 -39.30
N ASP A 1154 -40.78 27.69 -38.11
CA ASP A 1154 -41.84 27.95 -37.14
C ASP A 1154 -42.78 29.09 -37.57
N THR A 1155 -44.01 29.07 -37.03
CA THR A 1155 -45.01 30.11 -37.26
C THR A 1155 -45.36 30.73 -35.92
N VAL A 1156 -44.82 31.91 -35.64
CA VAL A 1156 -45.01 32.61 -34.37
C VAL A 1156 -46.08 33.70 -34.51
N LYS A 1157 -47.04 33.71 -33.58
CA LYS A 1157 -48.09 34.72 -33.49
C LYS A 1157 -47.99 35.50 -32.19
N LEU A 1158 -47.77 36.81 -32.31
CA LEU A 1158 -47.93 37.73 -31.18
C LEU A 1158 -49.35 38.30 -31.20
N ASN A 1159 -50.19 37.98 -30.22
CA ASN A 1159 -51.58 38.45 -30.17
C ASN A 1159 -51.79 39.56 -29.13
N ASN A 1160 -52.66 40.52 -29.46
CA ASN A 1160 -53.18 41.54 -28.54
C ASN A 1160 -52.15 42.51 -27.92
N MET A 1161 -51.00 42.74 -28.56
CA MET A 1161 -49.95 43.61 -28.04
C MET A 1161 -50.41 45.09 -28.01
N THR A 1162 -50.27 45.75 -26.86
CA THR A 1162 -50.67 47.14 -26.61
C THR A 1162 -49.46 48.07 -26.46
N ALA A 1163 -49.69 49.38 -26.49
CA ALA A 1163 -48.63 50.37 -26.25
C ALA A 1163 -48.03 50.28 -24.84
N ALA A 1164 -48.79 49.78 -23.86
CA ALA A 1164 -48.27 49.52 -22.51
C ALA A 1164 -47.29 48.34 -22.49
N ASP A 1165 -47.63 47.27 -23.23
CA ASP A 1165 -46.81 46.05 -23.30
C ASP A 1165 -45.44 46.36 -23.94
N ILE A 1166 -45.44 47.08 -25.07
CA ILE A 1166 -44.19 47.51 -25.73
C ILE A 1166 -43.37 48.41 -24.81
N PHE A 1167 -44.00 49.39 -24.16
CA PHE A 1167 -43.31 50.30 -23.24
C PHE A 1167 -42.69 49.58 -22.03
N ALA A 1168 -43.25 48.46 -21.60
CA ALA A 1168 -42.71 47.66 -20.50
C ALA A 1168 -41.52 46.79 -20.93
N MET A 1169 -41.54 46.30 -22.18
CA MET A 1169 -40.47 45.47 -22.73
C MET A 1169 -39.26 46.29 -23.18
N THR A 1170 -39.44 47.54 -23.63
CA THR A 1170 -38.36 48.44 -24.04
C THR A 1170 -37.77 49.18 -22.85
N ASP A 1171 -36.50 49.57 -22.95
CA ASP A 1171 -35.95 50.51 -21.98
C ASP A 1171 -36.67 51.89 -22.07
N ASN A 1172 -36.63 52.68 -21.00
CA ASN A 1172 -37.31 53.97 -20.97
C ASN A 1172 -36.63 55.06 -21.85
N LYS A 1173 -35.57 54.72 -22.59
CA LYS A 1173 -34.82 55.63 -23.46
C LYS A 1173 -35.20 55.40 -24.94
N ASP A 1174 -35.62 54.19 -25.30
CA ASP A 1174 -35.92 53.78 -26.67
C ASP A 1174 -37.43 53.67 -26.94
N THR A 1175 -37.94 54.63 -27.72
CA THR A 1175 -39.37 54.72 -28.05
C THR A 1175 -39.81 53.82 -29.20
N ILE A 1176 -38.93 52.95 -29.72
CA ILE A 1176 -39.14 52.14 -30.92
C ILE A 1176 -38.68 50.70 -30.72
N LEU A 1177 -39.62 49.76 -30.62
CA LEU A 1177 -39.35 48.32 -30.68
C LEU A 1177 -39.28 47.85 -32.15
N LYS A 1178 -38.29 47.04 -32.53
CA LYS A 1178 -38.25 46.38 -33.84
C LYS A 1178 -38.71 44.92 -33.74
N ILE A 1179 -39.54 44.47 -34.69
CA ILE A 1179 -39.99 43.08 -34.78
C ILE A 1179 -39.60 42.50 -36.14
N LYS A 1180 -38.78 41.45 -36.11
CA LYS A 1180 -38.29 40.68 -37.27
C LYS A 1180 -38.94 39.30 -37.31
N GLY A 1181 -39.14 38.77 -38.51
CA GLY A 1181 -39.83 37.50 -38.76
C GLY A 1181 -40.12 37.32 -40.25
N ASP A 1182 -40.77 36.23 -40.61
CA ASP A 1182 -41.05 35.86 -42.00
C ASP A 1182 -42.55 35.99 -42.38
N LYS A 1183 -42.92 35.47 -43.55
CA LYS A 1183 -44.30 35.56 -44.09
C LYS A 1183 -45.32 34.66 -43.40
N LYS A 1184 -44.87 33.68 -42.63
CA LYS A 1184 -45.71 32.78 -41.86
C LYS A 1184 -46.12 33.44 -40.54
N ASP A 1185 -45.27 34.32 -40.00
CA ASP A 1185 -45.51 35.00 -38.73
C ASP A 1185 -46.62 36.04 -38.80
N SER A 1186 -47.21 36.33 -37.63
CA SER A 1186 -48.22 37.38 -37.51
C SER A 1186 -48.17 38.15 -36.20
N VAL A 1187 -48.45 39.46 -36.28
CA VAL A 1187 -48.48 40.36 -35.12
C VAL A 1187 -49.83 41.06 -35.04
N GLY A 1188 -50.54 40.86 -33.93
CA GLY A 1188 -51.80 41.50 -33.60
C GLY A 1188 -51.58 42.69 -32.66
N LEU A 1189 -51.74 43.92 -33.17
CA LEU A 1189 -51.61 45.15 -32.39
C LEU A 1189 -52.99 45.70 -31.97
N LYS A 1190 -53.09 46.18 -30.72
CA LYS A 1190 -54.30 46.76 -30.14
C LYS A 1190 -54.09 48.23 -29.75
N GLY A 1191 -54.88 49.13 -30.33
CA GLY A 1191 -54.76 50.58 -30.09
C GLY A 1191 -53.67 51.29 -30.90
N PHE A 1192 -53.13 50.64 -31.94
CA PHE A 1192 -52.15 51.20 -32.86
C PHE A 1192 -52.75 51.62 -34.21
N LYS A 1193 -52.06 52.52 -34.90
CA LYS A 1193 -52.30 52.89 -36.30
C LYS A 1193 -50.97 52.93 -37.06
N VAL A 1194 -51.00 52.82 -38.38
CA VAL A 1194 -49.82 53.06 -39.20
C VAL A 1194 -49.32 54.49 -38.98
N SER A 1195 -48.05 54.66 -38.65
CA SER A 1195 -47.46 55.96 -38.37
C SER A 1195 -47.23 56.74 -39.67
N ALA A 1196 -47.47 58.05 -39.62
CA ALA A 1196 -47.09 58.95 -40.71
C ALA A 1196 -45.61 59.38 -40.61
N ASP A 1197 -44.96 59.11 -39.47
CA ASP A 1197 -43.58 59.47 -39.20
C ASP A 1197 -42.64 58.33 -39.59
N THR A 1198 -42.10 58.40 -40.80
CA THR A 1198 -41.13 57.43 -41.32
C THR A 1198 -39.67 57.85 -41.06
N SER A 1199 -39.42 58.77 -40.12
CA SER A 1199 -38.06 59.23 -39.84
C SER A 1199 -37.22 58.13 -39.19
N GLY A 1200 -36.09 57.78 -39.80
CA GLY A 1200 -35.24 56.68 -39.32
C GLY A 1200 -35.83 55.28 -39.47
N LEU A 1201 -36.91 55.12 -40.26
CA LEU A 1201 -37.47 53.80 -40.58
C LEU A 1201 -36.57 53.11 -41.62
N GLU A 1202 -36.17 51.87 -41.35
CA GLU A 1202 -35.37 51.06 -42.27
C GLU A 1202 -36.19 50.54 -43.46
N ASP A 1203 -35.55 50.38 -44.62
CA ASP A 1203 -36.18 49.78 -45.80
C ASP A 1203 -36.60 48.35 -45.48
N GLY A 1204 -37.87 48.01 -45.76
CA GLY A 1204 -38.44 46.70 -45.45
C GLY A 1204 -39.32 46.68 -44.19
N TYR A 1205 -39.41 47.78 -43.42
CA TYR A 1205 -40.28 47.86 -42.24
C TYR A 1205 -41.50 48.75 -42.46
N THR A 1206 -42.60 48.44 -41.76
CA THR A 1206 -43.76 49.31 -41.59
C THR A 1206 -43.86 49.76 -40.13
N ARG A 1207 -43.87 51.08 -39.90
CA ARG A 1207 -43.99 51.66 -38.55
C ARG A 1207 -45.43 51.84 -38.12
N TYR A 1208 -45.73 51.42 -36.89
CA TYR A 1208 -47.00 51.66 -36.20
C TYR A 1208 -46.77 52.54 -34.97
N GLU A 1209 -47.75 53.37 -34.61
CA GLU A 1209 -47.70 54.24 -33.43
C GLU A 1209 -48.94 54.08 -32.55
N GLY A 1210 -48.73 54.09 -31.23
CA GLY A 1210 -49.74 54.00 -30.17
C GLY A 1210 -49.44 55.00 -29.04
N ILE A 1211 -50.40 55.17 -28.12
CA ILE A 1211 -50.25 56.05 -26.96
C ILE A 1211 -50.40 55.21 -25.68
N TYR A 1212 -49.36 55.22 -24.86
CA TYR A 1212 -49.40 54.72 -23.48
C TYR A 1212 -49.61 55.91 -22.53
N THR A 1213 -50.35 55.71 -21.44
CA THR A 1213 -50.50 56.72 -20.38
C THR A 1213 -50.15 56.05 -19.06
N ASP A 1214 -49.12 56.55 -18.39
CA ASP A 1214 -48.69 56.00 -17.11
C ASP A 1214 -49.64 56.36 -15.96
N ASP A 1215 -49.36 55.84 -14.77
CA ASP A 1215 -50.13 56.11 -13.55
C ASP A 1215 -50.09 57.59 -13.11
N THR A 1216 -49.15 58.38 -13.63
CA THR A 1216 -49.05 59.83 -13.38
C THR A 1216 -49.90 60.65 -14.35
N GLY A 1217 -50.47 60.02 -15.38
CA GLY A 1217 -51.21 60.68 -16.45
C GLY A 1217 -50.32 61.24 -17.57
N THR A 1218 -49.03 60.92 -17.56
CA THR A 1218 -48.07 61.28 -18.61
C THR A 1218 -48.28 60.37 -19.81
N GLN A 1219 -48.39 60.97 -21.00
CA GLN A 1219 -48.59 60.24 -22.25
C GLN A 1219 -47.26 60.00 -22.96
N PHE A 1220 -46.99 58.75 -23.31
CA PHE A 1220 -45.84 58.31 -24.07
C PHE A 1220 -46.29 57.87 -25.47
N ASN A 1221 -45.60 58.37 -26.50
CA ASN A 1221 -45.79 57.88 -27.87
C ASN A 1221 -44.88 56.68 -28.07
N VAL A 1222 -45.49 55.51 -28.25
CA VAL A 1222 -44.78 54.24 -28.42
C VAL A 1222 -44.85 53.85 -29.89
N LYS A 1223 -43.71 53.51 -30.48
CA LYS A 1223 -43.61 53.10 -31.88
C LYS A 1223 -43.13 51.65 -31.94
N VAL A 1224 -43.56 50.96 -32.98
CA VAL A 1224 -43.07 49.62 -33.32
C VAL A 1224 -42.83 49.53 -34.82
N ASP A 1225 -41.65 49.06 -35.21
CA ASP A 1225 -41.25 48.83 -36.59
C ASP A 1225 -41.33 47.33 -36.85
N ILE A 1226 -42.26 46.91 -37.70
CA ILE A 1226 -42.50 45.49 -37.99
C ILE A 1226 -42.05 45.20 -39.42
N ASP A 1227 -41.31 44.11 -39.62
CA ASP A 1227 -40.93 43.63 -40.95
C ASP A 1227 -42.17 43.53 -41.86
N SER A 1228 -42.07 44.07 -43.08
CA SER A 1228 -43.18 44.13 -44.03
C SER A 1228 -43.58 42.75 -44.56
N ASP A 1229 -42.75 41.74 -44.36
CA ASP A 1229 -43.08 40.35 -44.67
C ASP A 1229 -44.03 39.72 -43.63
N ILE A 1230 -44.10 40.24 -42.40
CA ILE A 1230 -44.99 39.75 -41.33
C ILE A 1230 -46.44 40.18 -41.56
N SER A 1231 -47.40 39.28 -41.29
CA SER A 1231 -48.83 39.61 -41.35
C SER A 1231 -49.30 40.40 -40.13
N VAL A 1232 -49.62 41.69 -40.29
CA VAL A 1232 -50.09 42.54 -39.17
C VAL A 1232 -51.62 42.66 -39.10
N GLY A 1233 -52.20 42.33 -37.94
CA GLY A 1233 -53.61 42.54 -37.62
C GLY A 1233 -53.81 43.72 -36.67
N LEU A 1234 -54.69 44.67 -37.03
CA LEU A 1234 -55.05 45.80 -36.14
C LEU A 1234 -56.41 45.53 -35.48
N ALA A 1235 -56.43 45.26 -34.17
CA ALA A 1235 -57.64 45.04 -33.40
C ALA A 1235 -58.04 46.30 -32.61
N GLY A 1236 -59.28 46.77 -32.80
CA GLY A 1236 -59.87 47.81 -31.97
C GLY A 1236 -59.38 49.24 -32.24
N MET A 1237 -59.80 49.81 -33.38
CA MET A 1237 -60.27 51.19 -33.41
C MET A 1237 -61.65 51.18 -34.10
N PRO A 1238 -62.62 52.02 -33.68
CA PRO A 1238 -63.91 52.09 -34.38
C PRO A 1238 -63.79 52.44 -35.86
#